data_AF-F2L429-F1
#
_entry.id   AF-F2L429-F1
#
_cell.length_a   1.000
_cell.length_b   1.000
_cell.length_c   1.000
_cell.angle_alpha   90.00
_cell.angle_beta   90.00
_cell.angle_gamma   90.00
#
_symmetry.space_group_name_H-M   'P 1'
#
loop_
_entity.id
_entity.type
_entity.pdbx_description
1 polymer ?
#
loop_
_entity_poly.entity_id
_entity_poly.type
_entity_poly.pdbx_seq_one_letter_code
_entity_poly.pdbx_strand_id
1 'polypeptide(L)'
;MKGQWIVLTALAVVVAVAVIYMAYVSSTIVPVASIQRPAYGIMSQNWPELVQLLSGYATFLAQSAASKISSGALDAGLYNNLLQTHPNDIYFQLQATSQYAASALSAVEQSLIPLGTFVAGSYAIDQGGFGGTLGPYPAAVILSDAYNFSYWWNMGALSAPGVYKVYRFVVTPYSQILNSDYVIIYSADVRRPTSVGESYSVPIADILNQARSGNGYDASLLKQKLYLILVNNTALGQAVQYYVTQGCNYHNPNVVGNFSAMLARAFVQLPWWSEYLKCPFCLFDFKMPRGSLASPGVSDEVMVLLYSQPTSSVYLTLNIPLMMQAFGKTPPSKGPNFCYDSANYQYVYQTPASPSLNNNPYAVYNFSGINGFFNAAAMASWPSSITYSMCHQVGPENTPTPIEQLVTTSVYGNSTTGLLLGAIYPAGTYDVGYQIWNGFTVPSNWPGFQVRVLVNITNPNEDEMGYLALFWGGYDGTTFPWCADMVAVQPKANPQEFTWSYLPQGFGSGPWHIFSWQQGIAYSSMDSNRWYILSISQTNTGNIYLSVYKFLSNSTGPMTLYSARWIQSQSFLRSFNIVLGTDVEDATMSTDWNNTAVYDFLAVRPWAYPEPSAVLTTLGSAPVVNPPRQIVLAYGTTSYVRSSASLLGNISLALVTDLNINRTISVNATTKYVLFQRINATYNLYTYGVLVKANAPRSALSTNFAIYLNYGGILYNYTCGVVNVCNQTLATYYGYFGGIDVALYNVTFLVPRHSSFAVVAQLLGAQLAVNNLTVVHPQVYYIWSGNSLYLINIGNMDAVFYFPWQSGRPIVQSVTPNDGVFGARLDIAGPNGNKWTLVIVPPASAVNVTLTAGQQNINLYAPTWEQQFLYQAPLGSNCRLLQVYFPSNYAGTNLTLIIPPAILNSLGFKTSTFNTLSFTIFTSNGWSPPLKYSVAGWGDVWLNVAQNKGWFAYRGTLLQICPTSTKQSSAMSAVAIYYNPSISQSTYAIGKYANLAYYPDGFAVVVNASSPPSQVMLTNTTQFSAWCSIGTPAGSFIAIFRGSSGFSPWLNQYAGYCYNQFIWNTNGTGSEIYFVLALTKQFASYHIATMSNNLLNTYDKWWFNSLPNTAYNSILLACSSCNGPFKSFNYVYVTGTTYGIVVIPYTWPLPYFILDGQIYQTI
;
A
#
# COMPACT_ATOMS: atom_id res chain seq x y z
N MET A 1 39.25 -29.34 69.49
CA MET A 1 38.69 -28.61 68.34
C MET A 1 38.62 -29.44 67.05
N LYS A 2 38.31 -30.75 67.09
CA LYS A 2 38.04 -31.58 65.89
C LYS A 2 36.56 -31.98 65.75
N GLY A 3 35.81 -32.08 66.85
CA GLY A 3 34.38 -32.38 66.82
C GLY A 3 33.48 -31.24 66.29
N GLN A 4 33.85 -29.98 66.53
CA GLN A 4 33.07 -28.83 66.04
C GLN A 4 33.20 -28.64 64.53
N TRP A 5 34.35 -28.97 63.93
CA TRP A 5 34.51 -28.94 62.46
C TRP A 5 33.67 -30.02 61.79
N ILE A 6 33.64 -31.24 62.34
CA ILE A 6 32.82 -32.34 61.81
C ILE A 6 31.33 -31.97 61.85
N VAL A 7 30.86 -31.37 62.95
CA VAL A 7 29.47 -30.91 63.08
C VAL A 7 29.17 -29.75 62.13
N LEU A 8 30.11 -28.82 61.90
CA LEU A 8 29.90 -27.72 60.96
C LEU A 8 29.89 -28.21 59.49
N THR A 9 30.77 -29.13 59.11
CA THR A 9 30.72 -29.76 57.78
C THR A 9 29.49 -30.64 57.61
N ALA A 10 29.07 -31.37 58.65
CA ALA A 10 27.83 -32.14 58.60
C ALA A 10 26.61 -31.22 58.48
N LEU A 11 26.59 -30.08 59.18
CA LEU A 11 25.52 -29.09 59.06
C LEU A 11 25.53 -28.43 57.67
N ALA A 12 26.69 -28.06 57.14
CA ALA A 12 26.82 -27.48 55.81
C ALA A 12 26.41 -28.47 54.70
N VAL A 13 26.78 -29.75 54.84
CA VAL A 13 26.37 -30.82 53.92
C VAL A 13 24.88 -31.11 54.04
N VAL A 14 24.31 -31.13 55.24
CA VAL A 14 22.85 -31.31 55.44
C VAL A 14 22.07 -30.13 54.89
N VAL A 15 22.55 -28.90 55.05
CA VAL A 15 21.93 -27.69 54.47
C VAL A 15 22.06 -27.69 52.95
N ALA A 16 23.22 -28.05 52.39
CA ALA A 16 23.42 -28.15 50.95
C ALA A 16 22.55 -29.26 50.33
N VAL A 17 22.46 -30.42 50.97
CA VAL A 17 21.57 -31.52 50.55
C VAL A 17 20.11 -31.10 50.68
N ALA A 18 19.70 -30.39 51.74
CA ALA A 18 18.34 -29.88 51.88
C ALA A 18 17.98 -28.83 50.81
N VAL A 19 18.91 -27.94 50.46
CA VAL A 19 18.71 -26.93 49.40
C VAL A 19 18.66 -27.59 48.03
N ILE A 20 19.51 -28.58 47.75
CA ILE A 20 19.49 -29.34 46.49
C ILE A 20 18.22 -30.20 46.41
N TYR A 21 17.77 -30.80 47.52
CA TYR A 21 16.54 -31.57 47.56
C TYR A 21 15.31 -30.66 47.43
N MET A 22 15.30 -29.46 48.02
CA MET A 22 14.24 -28.47 47.82
C MET A 22 14.23 -27.88 46.41
N ALA A 23 15.40 -27.68 45.78
CA ALA A 23 15.51 -27.26 44.38
C ALA A 23 15.12 -28.38 43.40
N TYR A 24 15.42 -29.64 43.73
CA TYR A 24 15.00 -30.82 42.96
C TYR A 24 13.49 -31.06 43.10
N VAL A 25 12.94 -30.96 44.31
CA VAL A 25 11.49 -31.04 44.56
C VAL A 25 10.73 -29.88 43.92
N SER A 26 11.26 -28.65 43.95
CA SER A 26 10.62 -27.50 43.32
C SER A 26 10.71 -27.53 41.78
N SER A 27 11.76 -28.12 41.21
CA SER A 27 11.90 -28.28 39.75
C SER A 27 11.18 -29.50 39.17
N THR A 28 10.94 -30.56 39.96
CA THR A 28 10.27 -31.79 39.48
C THR A 28 8.78 -31.89 39.83
N ILE A 29 8.29 -31.22 40.89
CA ILE A 29 6.88 -31.38 41.35
C ILE A 29 5.95 -30.26 40.86
N VAL A 30 6.47 -29.11 40.38
CA VAL A 30 5.63 -27.93 40.08
C VAL A 30 4.91 -27.94 38.72
N PRO A 31 5.29 -28.73 37.68
CA PRO A 31 4.44 -28.81 36.48
C PRO A 31 3.29 -29.81 36.58
N VAL A 32 3.26 -30.73 37.56
CA VAL A 32 2.29 -31.86 37.55
C VAL A 32 1.45 -31.99 38.84
N ALA A 33 1.80 -31.34 39.95
CA ALA A 33 1.04 -31.49 41.22
C ALA A 33 0.20 -30.27 41.67
N SER A 34 0.19 -29.14 40.95
CA SER A 34 -0.51 -27.92 41.42
C SER A 34 -1.96 -27.73 40.93
N ILE A 35 -2.56 -28.73 40.28
CA ILE A 35 -4.00 -28.71 39.92
C ILE A 35 -4.90 -29.12 41.09
N GLN A 36 -4.37 -29.62 42.21
CA GLN A 36 -5.21 -30.00 43.36
C GLN A 36 -4.72 -29.38 44.69
N ARG A 37 -5.39 -28.27 45.05
CA ARG A 37 -5.48 -27.62 46.38
C ARG A 37 -4.23 -26.88 46.89
N PRO A 38 -4.16 -25.54 46.82
CA PRO A 38 -3.18 -24.79 47.58
C PRO A 38 -3.52 -24.84 49.08
N ALA A 39 -2.48 -24.93 49.92
CA ALA A 39 -2.59 -25.08 51.37
C ALA A 39 -3.31 -23.87 52.03
N TYR A 40 -4.51 -24.13 52.54
CA TYR A 40 -5.49 -23.18 53.08
C TYR A 40 -5.08 -22.37 54.33
N GLY A 41 -3.90 -22.61 54.92
CA GLY A 41 -3.51 -22.04 56.22
C GLY A 41 -2.57 -20.82 56.21
N ILE A 42 -1.85 -20.57 55.12
CA ILE A 42 -0.84 -19.48 55.06
C ILE A 42 -1.44 -18.17 54.52
N MET A 43 -2.54 -18.22 53.77
CA MET A 43 -3.11 -17.05 53.08
C MET A 43 -4.06 -16.19 53.94
N SER A 44 -4.52 -16.64 55.11
CA SER A 44 -5.41 -15.84 55.98
C SER A 44 -4.70 -14.72 56.75
N GLN A 45 -3.38 -14.81 56.96
CA GLN A 45 -2.60 -13.78 57.66
C GLN A 45 -2.14 -12.62 56.76
N ASN A 46 -2.10 -12.81 55.43
CA ASN A 46 -1.64 -11.83 54.45
C ASN A 46 -2.79 -11.21 53.62
N TRP A 47 -3.98 -11.10 54.21
CA TRP A 47 -5.13 -10.49 53.55
C TRP A 47 -4.94 -9.00 53.21
N PRO A 48 -4.16 -8.17 53.95
CA PRO A 48 -3.87 -6.80 53.53
C PRO A 48 -3.08 -6.74 52.23
N GLU A 49 -2.12 -7.64 52.02
CA GLU A 49 -1.36 -7.79 50.78
C GLU A 49 -2.28 -8.25 49.64
N LEU A 50 -3.26 -9.10 49.93
CA LEU A 50 -4.29 -9.51 48.97
C LEU A 50 -5.21 -8.35 48.58
N VAL A 51 -5.60 -7.49 49.53
CA VAL A 51 -6.34 -6.24 49.24
C VAL A 51 -5.50 -5.27 48.42
N GLN A 52 -4.18 -5.17 48.68
CA GLN A 52 -3.27 -4.40 47.85
C GLN A 52 -3.15 -4.97 46.43
N LEU A 53 -3.07 -6.30 46.28
CA LEU A 53 -3.06 -6.98 44.98
C LEU A 53 -4.38 -6.72 44.21
N LEU A 54 -5.53 -6.82 44.87
CA LEU A 54 -6.84 -6.52 44.28
C LEU A 54 -6.98 -5.04 43.89
N SER A 55 -6.45 -4.13 44.72
CA SER A 55 -6.32 -2.71 44.37
C SER A 55 -5.40 -2.50 43.17
N GLY A 56 -4.32 -3.29 43.04
CA GLY A 56 -3.45 -3.34 41.88
C GLY A 56 -4.19 -3.80 40.62
N TYR A 57 -4.96 -4.88 40.71
CA TYR A 57 -5.79 -5.38 39.60
C TYR A 57 -6.87 -4.38 39.19
N ALA A 58 -7.58 -3.76 40.13
CA ALA A 58 -8.57 -2.72 39.82
C ALA A 58 -7.93 -1.51 39.12
N THR A 59 -6.73 -1.10 39.57
CA THR A 59 -5.96 -0.02 38.93
C THR A 59 -5.52 -0.42 37.52
N PHE A 60 -5.01 -1.64 37.35
CA PHE A 60 -4.62 -2.20 36.05
C PHE A 60 -5.81 -2.30 35.08
N LEU A 61 -6.97 -2.75 35.54
CA LEU A 61 -8.20 -2.83 34.75
C LEU A 61 -8.67 -1.44 34.31
N ALA A 62 -8.72 -0.48 35.25
CA ALA A 62 -9.09 0.91 34.93
C ALA A 62 -8.10 1.56 33.95
N GLN A 63 -6.80 1.32 34.13
CA GLN A 63 -5.75 1.81 33.24
C GLN A 63 -5.81 1.15 31.85
N SER A 64 -6.02 -0.16 31.80
CA SER A 64 -6.13 -0.92 30.55
C SER A 64 -7.38 -0.52 29.77
N ALA A 65 -8.51 -0.29 30.45
CA ALA A 65 -9.73 0.21 29.83
C ALA A 65 -9.56 1.66 29.32
N ALA A 66 -8.93 2.55 30.10
CA ALA A 66 -8.58 3.90 29.66
C ALA A 66 -7.63 3.89 28.45
N SER A 67 -6.63 3.01 28.46
CA SER A 67 -5.71 2.82 27.33
C SER A 67 -6.43 2.30 26.10
N LYS A 68 -7.31 1.30 26.26
CA LYS A 68 -8.02 0.67 25.15
C LYS A 68 -9.06 1.57 24.52
N ILE A 69 -9.84 2.31 25.33
CA ILE A 69 -10.82 3.27 24.80
C ILE A 69 -10.12 4.41 24.08
N SER A 70 -9.02 4.93 24.64
CA SER A 70 -8.32 6.09 24.07
C SER A 70 -7.53 5.76 22.81
N SER A 71 -6.93 4.57 22.75
CA SER A 71 -6.36 4.04 21.51
C SER A 71 -7.48 3.83 20.48
N GLY A 72 -8.54 3.11 20.87
CA GLY A 72 -9.74 2.92 20.03
C GLY A 72 -10.36 4.23 19.52
N ALA A 73 -10.27 5.32 20.27
CA ALA A 73 -10.76 6.65 19.88
C ALA A 73 -9.89 7.37 18.87
N LEU A 74 -8.56 7.28 19.00
CA LEU A 74 -7.64 7.73 17.96
C LEU A 74 -7.83 6.92 16.68
N ASP A 75 -8.13 5.64 16.86
CA ASP A 75 -8.26 4.67 15.79
C ASP A 75 -9.57 4.79 15.04
N ALA A 76 -10.71 5.00 15.72
CA ALA A 76 -12.04 5.17 15.13
C ALA A 76 -12.40 6.59 14.66
N GLY A 77 -11.52 7.54 14.96
CA GLY A 77 -11.72 8.98 14.94
C GLY A 77 -13.10 9.53 14.60
N LEU A 78 -13.14 10.59 13.79
CA LEU A 78 -14.13 11.66 13.91
C LEU A 78 -15.60 11.16 13.83
N TYR A 79 -16.29 11.09 14.97
CA TYR A 79 -17.31 12.05 15.44
C TYR A 79 -18.15 11.43 16.57
N ASN A 80 -17.81 11.79 17.80
CA ASN A 80 -18.65 11.50 18.97
C ASN A 80 -19.87 12.47 19.08
N ASN A 81 -20.08 13.36 18.09
CA ASN A 81 -21.08 14.42 18.21
C ASN A 81 -21.50 15.01 16.85
N LEU A 82 -21.94 14.18 15.90
CA LEU A 82 -22.63 14.67 14.70
C LEU A 82 -24.11 14.91 15.02
N LEU A 83 -24.35 16.09 15.60
CA LEU A 83 -25.66 16.69 15.87
C LEU A 83 -26.46 16.01 16.98
N GLN A 84 -27.23 16.84 17.68
CA GLN A 84 -28.19 16.41 18.68
C GLN A 84 -28.99 15.18 18.21
N THR A 85 -29.13 14.21 19.12
CA THR A 85 -29.88 12.95 19.02
C THR A 85 -29.34 11.87 18.07
N HIS A 86 -28.15 11.30 18.33
CA HIS A 86 -28.02 9.82 18.36
C HIS A 86 -26.73 9.36 19.09
N PRO A 87 -26.83 8.55 20.17
CA PRO A 87 -25.71 8.11 21.01
C PRO A 87 -24.91 6.89 20.47
N ASN A 88 -25.05 6.51 19.20
CA ASN A 88 -24.65 5.16 18.74
C ASN A 88 -23.19 5.03 18.26
N ASP A 89 -22.46 6.10 17.98
CA ASP A 89 -21.05 6.00 17.54
C ASP A 89 -20.07 5.83 18.73
N ILE A 90 -20.45 6.31 19.93
CA ILE A 90 -19.82 5.92 21.22
C ILE A 90 -19.85 4.41 21.37
N TYR A 91 -20.94 3.79 20.93
CA TYR A 91 -21.28 2.42 21.27
C TYR A 91 -20.28 1.42 20.71
N PHE A 92 -19.66 1.62 19.54
CA PHE A 92 -18.76 0.59 18.97
C PHE A 92 -17.41 0.52 19.71
N GLN A 93 -16.74 1.65 19.93
CA GLN A 93 -15.48 1.69 20.70
C GLN A 93 -15.72 1.34 22.16
N LEU A 94 -16.82 1.84 22.74
CA LEU A 94 -17.20 1.57 24.11
C LEU A 94 -17.57 0.09 24.27
N GLN A 95 -18.26 -0.54 23.31
CA GLN A 95 -18.61 -1.96 23.32
C GLN A 95 -17.38 -2.86 23.12
N ALA A 96 -16.45 -2.52 22.22
CA ALA A 96 -15.21 -3.26 22.06
C ALA A 96 -14.34 -3.18 23.32
N THR A 97 -14.26 -1.98 23.92
CA THR A 97 -13.55 -1.79 25.19
C THR A 97 -14.27 -2.48 26.34
N SER A 98 -15.60 -2.48 26.35
CA SER A 98 -16.42 -3.11 27.37
C SER A 98 -16.28 -4.64 27.31
N GLN A 99 -16.28 -5.23 26.11
CA GLN A 99 -16.00 -6.65 25.90
C GLN A 99 -14.58 -7.02 26.34
N TYR A 100 -13.58 -6.21 25.97
CA TYR A 100 -12.20 -6.40 26.43
C TYR A 100 -12.11 -6.33 27.96
N ALA A 101 -12.68 -5.28 28.57
CA ALA A 101 -12.69 -5.09 30.02
C ALA A 101 -13.45 -6.22 30.74
N ALA A 102 -14.55 -6.71 30.18
CA ALA A 102 -15.30 -7.85 30.71
C ALA A 102 -14.50 -9.15 30.61
N SER A 103 -13.80 -9.40 29.49
CA SER A 103 -12.93 -10.57 29.34
C SER A 103 -11.74 -10.55 30.29
N ALA A 104 -11.10 -9.37 30.46
CA ALA A 104 -10.01 -9.16 31.41
C ALA A 104 -10.50 -9.30 32.84
N LEU A 105 -11.69 -8.77 33.16
CA LEU A 105 -12.32 -8.93 34.46
C LEU A 105 -12.62 -10.40 34.75
N SER A 106 -13.17 -11.15 33.79
CA SER A 106 -13.43 -12.58 33.96
C SER A 106 -12.14 -13.38 34.19
N ALA A 107 -11.05 -13.03 33.50
CA ALA A 107 -9.75 -13.64 33.74
C ALA A 107 -9.21 -13.32 35.15
N VAL A 108 -9.39 -12.08 35.62
CA VAL A 108 -9.04 -11.68 36.99
C VAL A 108 -9.88 -12.45 38.01
N GLU A 109 -11.21 -12.51 37.82
CA GLU A 109 -12.12 -13.29 38.68
C GLU A 109 -11.69 -14.76 38.75
N GLN A 110 -11.40 -15.40 37.62
CA GLN A 110 -10.93 -16.80 37.57
C GLN A 110 -9.57 -17.00 38.25
N SER A 111 -8.65 -16.03 38.11
CA SER A 111 -7.32 -16.10 38.75
C SER A 111 -7.37 -15.98 40.27
N LEU A 112 -8.44 -15.41 40.82
CA LEU A 112 -8.63 -15.14 42.25
C LEU A 112 -9.40 -16.25 42.98
N ILE A 113 -10.18 -17.07 42.28
CA ILE A 113 -10.90 -18.23 42.84
C ILE A 113 -9.95 -19.18 43.61
N PRO A 114 -8.77 -19.56 43.09
CA PRO A 114 -7.82 -20.41 43.83
C PRO A 114 -7.31 -19.79 45.15
N LEU A 115 -7.45 -18.47 45.33
CA LEU A 115 -7.03 -17.73 46.51
C LEU A 115 -8.17 -17.52 47.54
N GLY A 116 -9.36 -18.11 47.30
CA GLY A 116 -10.52 -17.95 48.20
C GLY A 116 -11.11 -16.53 48.21
N THR A 117 -10.88 -15.78 47.14
CA THR A 117 -11.43 -14.44 46.91
C THR A 117 -12.54 -14.53 45.88
N PHE A 118 -13.75 -14.12 46.26
CA PHE A 118 -14.88 -14.04 45.34
C PHE A 118 -15.26 -12.57 45.17
N VAL A 119 -14.90 -12.02 44.01
CA VAL A 119 -15.17 -10.64 43.65
C VAL A 119 -15.99 -10.59 42.37
N ALA A 120 -16.92 -9.65 42.33
CA ALA A 120 -17.66 -9.25 41.14
C ALA A 120 -17.24 -7.83 40.77
N GLY A 121 -16.80 -7.65 39.54
CA GLY A 121 -16.37 -6.35 39.06
C GLY A 121 -17.43 -5.58 38.30
N SER A 122 -17.32 -4.25 38.31
CA SER A 122 -17.96 -3.36 37.34
C SER A 122 -16.97 -2.34 36.82
N TYR A 123 -17.20 -1.80 35.63
CA TYR A 123 -16.40 -0.73 35.05
C TYR A 123 -17.29 0.36 34.45
N ALA A 124 -16.79 1.59 34.44
CA ALA A 124 -17.39 2.72 33.74
C ALA A 124 -16.30 3.50 33.02
N ILE A 125 -16.57 3.90 31.78
CA ILE A 125 -15.59 4.51 30.89
C ILE A 125 -16.25 5.73 30.23
N ASP A 126 -15.52 6.84 30.20
CA ASP A 126 -15.92 8.10 29.59
C ASP A 126 -14.72 8.72 28.86
N GLN A 127 -15.00 9.39 27.75
CA GLN A 127 -13.99 10.04 26.91
C GLN A 127 -14.57 11.24 26.17
N GLY A 128 -13.72 12.22 25.89
CA GLY A 128 -14.12 13.37 25.07
C GLY A 128 -12.95 14.16 24.51
N GLY A 129 -13.25 14.99 23.51
CA GLY A 129 -12.25 15.84 22.87
C GLY A 129 -11.33 15.17 21.86
N PHE A 130 -11.60 13.92 21.50
CA PHE A 130 -10.79 13.17 20.55
C PHE A 130 -10.95 13.67 19.12
N GLY A 131 -9.79 13.99 18.53
CA GLY A 131 -9.59 14.23 17.13
C GLY A 131 -8.76 13.11 16.54
N GLY A 132 -9.42 12.03 16.15
CA GLY A 132 -8.76 10.81 15.67
C GLY A 132 -8.53 10.79 14.17
N THR A 133 -8.29 9.62 13.61
CA THR A 133 -8.23 9.42 12.16
C THR A 133 -9.64 9.27 11.55
N LEU A 134 -9.81 8.91 10.27
CA LEU A 134 -11.14 8.58 9.74
C LEU A 134 -11.68 7.20 10.09
N GLY A 135 -11.11 6.57 11.11
CA GLY A 135 -11.69 5.39 11.70
C GLY A 135 -11.45 4.07 10.95
N PRO A 136 -11.58 2.90 11.63
CA PRO A 136 -11.81 1.62 10.98
C PRO A 136 -13.30 1.53 10.64
N TYR A 137 -13.95 2.65 10.28
CA TYR A 137 -15.31 2.59 9.79
C TYR A 137 -15.29 1.64 8.62
N PRO A 138 -16.05 0.55 8.69
CA PRO A 138 -15.98 -0.46 7.67
C PRO A 138 -16.49 0.17 6.37
N ALA A 139 -15.76 -0.07 5.29
CA ALA A 139 -16.17 0.47 4.01
C ALA A 139 -17.62 0.02 3.73
N ALA A 140 -18.53 0.93 3.41
CA ALA A 140 -19.83 0.52 2.90
C ALA A 140 -19.58 -0.13 1.54
N VAL A 141 -19.70 -1.45 1.52
CA VAL A 141 -19.56 -2.23 0.32
C VAL A 141 -20.95 -2.55 -0.20
N ILE A 142 -21.15 -2.37 -1.51
CA ILE A 142 -22.28 -2.99 -2.20
C ILE A 142 -21.92 -4.46 -2.34
N LEU A 143 -22.53 -5.31 -1.52
CA LEU A 143 -22.34 -6.76 -1.60
C LEU A 143 -23.14 -7.33 -2.77
N SER A 144 -22.57 -8.31 -3.43
CA SER A 144 -23.18 -9.09 -4.50
C SER A 144 -24.36 -9.89 -3.97
N ASP A 145 -25.52 -9.76 -4.60
CA ASP A 145 -26.68 -10.60 -4.27
C ASP A 145 -26.41 -12.09 -4.58
N ALA A 146 -25.51 -12.36 -5.53
CA ALA A 146 -25.17 -13.72 -5.94
C ALA A 146 -24.20 -14.43 -4.97
N TYR A 147 -23.29 -13.68 -4.33
CA TYR A 147 -22.22 -14.24 -3.49
C TYR A 147 -22.06 -13.48 -2.17
N ASN A 148 -23.13 -13.46 -1.36
CA ASN A 148 -23.16 -12.87 -0.02
C ASN A 148 -23.77 -13.86 0.96
N PHE A 149 -22.97 -14.31 1.94
CA PHE A 149 -23.42 -15.26 2.96
C PHE A 149 -23.82 -14.58 4.27
N SER A 150 -23.29 -13.37 4.53
CA SER A 150 -23.58 -12.61 5.74
C SER A 150 -25.06 -12.31 5.91
N TYR A 151 -25.79 -12.14 4.81
CA TYR A 151 -27.26 -12.02 4.82
C TYR A 151 -27.93 -13.23 5.50
N TRP A 152 -27.59 -14.46 5.08
CA TRP A 152 -28.15 -15.69 5.64
C TRP A 152 -27.70 -15.94 7.08
N TRP A 153 -26.44 -15.63 7.38
CA TRP A 153 -25.89 -15.78 8.72
C TRP A 153 -26.59 -14.87 9.73
N ASN A 154 -26.75 -13.59 9.40
CA ASN A 154 -27.35 -12.60 10.29
C ASN A 154 -28.86 -12.80 10.50
N MET A 155 -29.57 -13.35 9.52
CA MET A 155 -30.96 -13.76 9.72
C MET A 155 -31.10 -15.03 10.57
N GLY A 156 -30.02 -15.75 10.85
CA GLY A 156 -30.08 -17.07 11.49
C GLY A 156 -30.56 -18.19 10.56
N ALA A 157 -30.56 -17.94 9.24
CA ALA A 157 -30.94 -18.91 8.23
C ALA A 157 -29.82 -19.93 7.93
N LEU A 158 -28.57 -19.53 8.14
CA LEU A 158 -27.37 -20.33 7.95
C LEU A 158 -26.54 -20.32 9.25
N SER A 159 -26.07 -21.48 9.67
CA SER A 159 -25.10 -21.61 10.77
C SER A 159 -24.16 -22.79 10.52
N ALA A 160 -23.04 -22.83 11.26
CA ALA A 160 -22.01 -23.86 11.11
C ALA A 160 -21.67 -24.46 12.50
N PRO A 161 -22.34 -25.55 12.93
CA PRO A 161 -22.12 -26.13 14.24
C PRO A 161 -20.69 -26.70 14.38
N GLY A 162 -20.13 -26.57 15.60
CA GLY A 162 -18.77 -27.03 15.91
C GLY A 162 -17.64 -26.11 15.45
N VAL A 163 -17.95 -25.04 14.70
CA VAL A 163 -16.97 -24.01 14.32
C VAL A 163 -16.66 -23.13 15.52
N TYR A 164 -15.37 -22.89 15.77
CA TYR A 164 -14.91 -22.00 16.83
C TYR A 164 -15.19 -20.54 16.49
N LYS A 165 -14.87 -20.14 15.25
CA LYS A 165 -15.09 -18.76 14.77
C LYS A 165 -15.26 -18.71 13.26
N VAL A 166 -16.09 -17.76 12.82
CA VAL A 166 -16.32 -17.51 11.39
C VAL A 166 -15.82 -16.11 11.03
N TYR A 167 -15.02 -16.06 9.97
CA TYR A 167 -14.53 -14.82 9.35
C TYR A 167 -15.07 -14.72 7.92
N ARG A 168 -14.82 -13.59 7.28
CA ARG A 168 -15.11 -13.40 5.85
C ARG A 168 -13.94 -12.78 5.13
N PHE A 169 -13.66 -13.25 3.93
CA PHE A 169 -12.96 -12.45 2.94
C PHE A 169 -13.97 -11.62 2.16
N VAL A 170 -13.71 -10.33 2.04
CA VAL A 170 -14.44 -9.43 1.14
C VAL A 170 -13.57 -9.25 -0.09
N VAL A 171 -14.07 -9.69 -1.24
CA VAL A 171 -13.35 -9.69 -2.51
C VAL A 171 -13.93 -8.63 -3.43
N THR A 172 -13.13 -7.65 -3.85
CA THR A 172 -13.59 -6.54 -4.67
C THR A 172 -12.87 -6.50 -6.02
N PRO A 173 -13.57 -6.79 -7.13
CA PRO A 173 -13.05 -6.60 -8.47
C PRO A 173 -13.09 -5.11 -8.87
N TYR A 174 -12.03 -4.65 -9.53
CA TYR A 174 -11.94 -3.31 -10.13
C TYR A 174 -12.02 -3.33 -11.67
N SER A 175 -12.01 -4.52 -12.25
CA SER A 175 -12.08 -4.77 -13.68
C SER A 175 -12.98 -5.97 -13.96
N GLN A 176 -13.58 -6.04 -15.16
CA GLN A 176 -14.48 -7.13 -15.53
C GLN A 176 -13.66 -8.42 -15.78
N ILE A 177 -13.86 -9.44 -14.95
CA ILE A 177 -13.22 -10.76 -15.08
C ILE A 177 -14.33 -11.80 -15.29
N LEU A 178 -14.79 -11.95 -16.55
CA LEU A 178 -16.02 -12.69 -16.82
C LEU A 178 -15.80 -14.15 -17.27
N ASN A 179 -14.57 -14.57 -17.65
CA ASN A 179 -14.39 -15.78 -18.46
C ASN A 179 -13.26 -16.76 -18.06
N SER A 180 -12.65 -16.60 -16.89
CA SER A 180 -11.65 -17.55 -16.38
C SER A 180 -11.80 -17.73 -14.88
N ASP A 181 -11.33 -18.86 -14.36
CA ASP A 181 -10.98 -18.95 -12.94
C ASP A 181 -9.96 -17.85 -12.61
N TYR A 182 -9.96 -17.35 -11.37
CA TYR A 182 -9.07 -16.28 -10.97
C TYR A 182 -8.46 -16.56 -9.61
N VAL A 183 -7.16 -16.34 -9.44
CA VAL A 183 -6.49 -16.48 -8.14
C VAL A 183 -6.46 -15.10 -7.48
N ILE A 184 -7.08 -15.01 -6.31
CA ILE A 184 -7.04 -13.81 -5.49
C ILE A 184 -5.78 -13.86 -4.64
N ILE A 185 -4.95 -12.81 -4.72
CA ILE A 185 -3.88 -12.60 -3.74
C ILE A 185 -4.51 -11.91 -2.55
N TYR A 186 -4.38 -12.51 -1.38
CA TYR A 186 -4.45 -11.74 -0.16
C TYR A 186 -3.16 -10.93 -0.02
N SER A 187 -3.11 -9.79 -0.72
CA SER A 187 -1.98 -8.87 -0.67
C SER A 187 -2.18 -7.78 0.37
N ALA A 188 -3.12 -7.99 1.31
CA ALA A 188 -3.49 -6.97 2.29
C ALA A 188 -2.22 -6.37 2.85
N ASP A 189 -2.14 -5.06 2.70
CA ASP A 189 -1.01 -4.29 3.16
C ASP A 189 -0.91 -4.45 4.67
N VAL A 190 -0.19 -5.47 5.16
CA VAL A 190 0.03 -5.68 6.59
C VAL A 190 0.85 -4.51 7.18
N ARG A 191 1.29 -3.52 6.35
CA ARG A 191 1.93 -2.26 6.79
C ARG A 191 1.02 -1.41 7.66
N ARG A 192 -0.28 -1.70 7.73
CA ARG A 192 -1.18 -0.95 8.59
C ARG A 192 -1.96 -1.91 9.47
N PRO A 193 -1.68 -1.96 10.78
CA PRO A 193 -2.75 -2.33 11.69
C PRO A 193 -3.98 -1.47 11.35
N THR A 194 -5.19 -2.04 11.40
CA THR A 194 -6.42 -1.29 11.07
C THR A 194 -6.66 -0.11 12.03
N SER A 195 -5.79 0.01 13.02
CA SER A 195 -5.68 1.00 14.06
C SER A 195 -4.22 1.12 14.54
N VAL A 196 -3.77 2.28 15.02
CA VAL A 196 -2.44 2.39 15.65
C VAL A 196 -2.50 1.78 17.06
N GLY A 197 -1.97 0.56 17.20
CA GLY A 197 -1.95 -0.17 18.47
C GLY A 197 -2.47 -1.62 18.37
N GLU A 198 -2.95 -2.02 17.19
CA GLU A 198 -3.33 -3.41 16.91
C GLU A 198 -2.11 -4.31 16.69
N SER A 199 -2.06 -5.41 17.44
CA SER A 199 -1.17 -6.53 17.17
C SER A 199 -1.84 -7.42 16.11
N TYR A 200 -1.55 -7.16 14.83
CA TYR A 200 -2.18 -7.82 13.68
C TYR A 200 -3.70 -7.63 13.61
N SER A 201 -4.30 -7.93 12.46
CA SER A 201 -5.76 -8.09 12.44
C SER A 201 -6.10 -9.24 13.41
N VAL A 202 -6.97 -8.99 14.39
CA VAL A 202 -7.45 -10.00 15.36
C VAL A 202 -7.79 -11.35 14.67
N PRO A 203 -8.41 -11.37 13.47
CA PRO A 203 -8.60 -12.62 12.70
C PRO A 203 -7.32 -13.41 12.41
N ILE A 204 -6.24 -12.75 11.97
CA ILE A 204 -4.98 -13.44 11.63
C ILE A 204 -4.35 -14.03 12.90
N ALA A 205 -4.28 -13.25 13.98
CA ALA A 205 -3.72 -13.72 15.24
C ALA A 205 -4.49 -14.95 15.78
N ASP A 206 -5.83 -14.91 15.72
CA ASP A 206 -6.68 -16.04 16.12
C ASP A 206 -6.42 -17.30 15.27
N ILE A 207 -6.37 -17.18 13.94
CA ILE A 207 -6.11 -18.33 13.05
C ILE A 207 -4.72 -18.91 13.32
N LEU A 208 -3.70 -18.05 13.45
CA LEU A 208 -2.34 -18.46 13.77
C LEU A 208 -2.26 -19.19 15.11
N ASN A 209 -2.94 -18.67 16.14
CA ASN A 209 -2.97 -19.30 17.47
C ASN A 209 -3.63 -20.69 17.44
N GLN A 210 -4.69 -20.89 16.66
CA GLN A 210 -5.34 -22.20 16.52
C GLN A 210 -4.48 -23.24 15.78
N ALA A 211 -3.50 -22.78 15.00
CA ALA A 211 -2.55 -23.61 14.27
C ALA A 211 -1.18 -23.74 14.96
N ARG A 212 -1.01 -23.21 16.18
CA ARG A 212 0.20 -23.40 16.97
C ARG A 212 0.27 -24.80 17.57
N SER A 213 1.45 -25.41 17.47
CA SER A 213 1.82 -26.65 18.15
C SER A 213 3.19 -26.47 18.78
N GLY A 214 3.26 -26.52 20.12
CA GLY A 214 4.48 -26.16 20.86
C GLY A 214 4.93 -24.72 20.60
N ASN A 215 6.21 -24.54 20.27
CA ASN A 215 6.82 -23.22 20.01
C ASN A 215 6.69 -22.76 18.53
N GLY A 216 5.96 -23.49 17.67
CA GLY A 216 5.91 -23.26 16.23
C GLY A 216 4.51 -23.29 15.62
N TYR A 217 4.44 -22.96 14.33
CA TYR A 217 3.24 -23.07 13.51
C TYR A 217 3.25 -24.42 12.76
N ASP A 218 2.11 -25.11 12.74
CA ASP A 218 1.94 -26.40 12.08
C ASP A 218 0.94 -26.28 10.91
N ALA A 219 1.48 -26.34 9.69
CA ALA A 219 0.69 -26.28 8.47
C ALA A 219 -0.30 -27.46 8.34
N SER A 220 0.02 -28.63 8.90
CA SER A 220 -0.85 -29.81 8.85
C SER A 220 -2.09 -29.63 9.72
N LEU A 221 -1.95 -28.98 10.88
CA LEU A 221 -3.08 -28.61 11.73
C LEU A 221 -3.94 -27.53 11.08
N LEU A 222 -3.34 -26.54 10.42
CA LEU A 222 -4.15 -25.52 9.72
C LEU A 222 -4.97 -26.13 8.57
N LYS A 223 -4.40 -27.09 7.82
CA LYS A 223 -5.11 -27.83 6.76
C LYS A 223 -6.38 -28.55 7.27
N GLN A 224 -6.41 -28.94 8.53
CA GLN A 224 -7.54 -29.67 9.12
C GLN A 224 -8.50 -28.77 9.91
N LYS A 225 -8.15 -27.50 10.13
CA LYS A 225 -8.94 -26.55 10.94
C LYS A 225 -9.53 -25.38 10.16
N LEU A 226 -8.95 -25.01 9.01
CA LEU A 226 -9.35 -23.83 8.23
C LEU A 226 -9.97 -24.22 6.88
N TYR A 227 -11.19 -23.76 6.63
CA TYR A 227 -11.93 -24.00 5.39
C TYR A 227 -12.47 -22.70 4.79
N LEU A 228 -12.30 -22.51 3.48
CA LEU A 228 -12.90 -21.41 2.72
C LEU A 228 -14.10 -21.94 1.92
N ILE A 229 -15.28 -21.36 2.13
CA ILE A 229 -16.53 -21.75 1.48
C ILE A 229 -17.12 -20.52 0.75
N LEU A 230 -17.29 -20.64 -0.56
CA LEU A 230 -18.04 -19.68 -1.37
C LEU A 230 -19.52 -20.08 -1.36
N VAL A 231 -20.42 -19.13 -1.07
CA VAL A 231 -21.87 -19.37 -1.05
C VAL A 231 -22.50 -18.74 -2.29
N ASN A 232 -23.02 -19.57 -3.19
CA ASN A 232 -23.73 -19.16 -4.39
C ASN A 232 -25.25 -19.10 -4.12
N ASN A 233 -25.77 -17.88 -3.94
CA ASN A 233 -27.17 -17.62 -3.62
C ASN A 233 -28.13 -17.99 -4.76
N THR A 234 -27.69 -17.93 -6.01
CA THR A 234 -28.50 -18.34 -7.16
C THR A 234 -28.70 -19.87 -7.15
N ALA A 235 -27.63 -20.63 -6.94
CA ALA A 235 -27.71 -22.08 -6.82
C ALA A 235 -28.48 -22.50 -5.55
N LEU A 236 -28.30 -21.79 -4.44
CA LEU A 236 -29.05 -22.01 -3.20
C LEU A 236 -30.56 -21.81 -3.43
N GLY A 237 -30.94 -20.71 -4.08
CA GLY A 237 -32.34 -20.43 -4.41
C GLY A 237 -32.95 -21.49 -5.34
N GLN A 238 -32.19 -22.03 -6.29
CA GLN A 238 -32.62 -23.14 -7.15
C GLN A 238 -32.81 -24.44 -6.36
N ALA A 239 -31.89 -24.77 -5.44
CA ALA A 239 -32.01 -25.94 -4.59
C ALA A 239 -33.25 -25.85 -3.68
N VAL A 240 -33.45 -24.69 -3.04
CA VAL A 240 -34.63 -24.42 -2.21
C VAL A 240 -35.90 -24.51 -3.06
N GLN A 241 -35.93 -23.90 -4.25
CA GLN A 241 -37.07 -24.01 -5.17
C GLN A 241 -37.39 -25.46 -5.52
N TYR A 242 -36.39 -26.27 -5.87
CA TYR A 242 -36.58 -27.69 -6.16
C TYR A 242 -37.22 -28.40 -4.95
N TYR A 243 -36.64 -28.23 -3.77
CA TYR A 243 -37.15 -28.86 -2.55
C TYR A 243 -38.61 -28.45 -2.23
N VAL A 244 -38.94 -27.18 -2.43
CA VAL A 244 -40.30 -26.63 -2.28
C VAL A 244 -41.27 -27.22 -3.31
N THR A 245 -40.87 -27.33 -4.58
CA THR A 245 -41.74 -27.93 -5.63
C THR A 245 -42.04 -29.41 -5.38
N GLN A 246 -41.16 -30.11 -4.67
CA GLN A 246 -41.38 -31.50 -4.25
C GLN A 246 -42.13 -31.62 -2.91
N GLY A 247 -42.67 -30.51 -2.39
CA GLY A 247 -43.44 -30.48 -1.14
C GLY A 247 -42.60 -30.66 0.13
N CYS A 248 -41.31 -30.30 0.11
CA CYS A 248 -40.38 -30.44 1.24
C CYS A 248 -40.32 -31.87 1.82
N ASN A 249 -40.47 -32.88 0.96
CA ASN A 249 -40.61 -34.28 1.36
C ASN A 249 -39.27 -34.89 1.81
N TYR A 250 -38.87 -34.64 3.06
CA TYR A 250 -37.63 -35.17 3.65
C TYR A 250 -37.63 -36.70 3.82
N HIS A 251 -38.80 -37.34 3.79
CA HIS A 251 -38.91 -38.80 3.86
C HIS A 251 -38.60 -39.49 2.53
N ASN A 252 -38.58 -38.75 1.42
CA ASN A 252 -38.26 -39.30 0.11
C ASN A 252 -36.74 -39.21 -0.15
N PRO A 253 -36.00 -40.34 -0.17
CA PRO A 253 -34.55 -40.32 -0.33
C PRO A 253 -34.10 -39.74 -1.67
N ASN A 254 -34.91 -39.87 -2.73
CA ASN A 254 -34.59 -39.31 -4.05
C ASN A 254 -34.71 -37.78 -4.05
N VAL A 255 -35.70 -37.24 -3.33
CA VAL A 255 -35.87 -35.78 -3.17
C VAL A 255 -34.70 -35.21 -2.36
N VAL A 256 -34.36 -35.83 -1.23
CA VAL A 256 -33.24 -35.42 -0.37
C VAL A 256 -31.90 -35.57 -1.09
N GLY A 257 -31.66 -36.67 -1.80
CA GLY A 257 -30.45 -36.91 -2.57
C GLY A 257 -30.24 -35.86 -3.66
N ASN A 258 -31.28 -35.55 -4.45
CA ASN A 258 -31.21 -34.51 -5.47
C ASN A 258 -31.06 -33.10 -4.87
N PHE A 259 -31.76 -32.81 -3.76
CA PHE A 259 -31.61 -31.54 -3.06
C PHE A 259 -30.18 -31.35 -2.53
N SER A 260 -29.60 -32.38 -1.91
CA SER A 260 -28.21 -32.39 -1.45
C SER A 260 -27.23 -32.18 -2.60
N ALA A 261 -27.43 -32.84 -3.75
CA ALA A 261 -26.62 -32.64 -4.95
C ALA A 261 -26.71 -31.20 -5.51
N MET A 262 -27.86 -30.54 -5.38
CA MET A 262 -28.02 -29.13 -5.75
C MET A 262 -27.36 -28.20 -4.71
N LEU A 263 -27.45 -28.50 -3.42
CA LEU A 263 -26.75 -27.76 -2.36
C LEU A 263 -25.22 -27.82 -2.49
N ALA A 264 -24.68 -28.92 -3.01
CA ALA A 264 -23.25 -29.01 -3.34
C ALA A 264 -22.77 -27.98 -4.37
N ARG A 265 -23.69 -27.46 -5.21
CA ARG A 265 -23.40 -26.34 -6.13
C ARG A 265 -23.53 -24.97 -5.46
N ALA A 266 -24.23 -24.90 -4.34
CA ALA A 266 -24.42 -23.68 -3.56
C ALA A 266 -23.25 -23.42 -2.59
N PHE A 267 -22.69 -24.47 -1.99
CA PHE A 267 -21.60 -24.38 -1.01
C PHE A 267 -20.31 -24.96 -1.58
N VAL A 268 -19.51 -24.11 -2.21
CA VAL A 268 -18.29 -24.52 -2.93
C VAL A 268 -17.07 -24.31 -2.04
N GLN A 269 -16.33 -25.39 -1.73
CA GLN A 269 -15.03 -25.26 -1.05
C GLN A 269 -14.01 -24.65 -2.01
N LEU A 270 -13.34 -23.58 -1.59
CA LEU A 270 -12.27 -22.96 -2.36
C LEU A 270 -10.90 -23.53 -1.91
N PRO A 271 -10.02 -23.91 -2.85
CA PRO A 271 -8.65 -24.21 -2.50
C PRO A 271 -7.91 -22.93 -2.14
N TRP A 272 -7.01 -23.04 -1.17
CA TRP A 272 -6.15 -21.95 -0.72
C TRP A 272 -4.73 -22.45 -0.47
N TRP A 273 -3.76 -21.55 -0.42
CA TRP A 273 -2.34 -21.87 -0.20
C TRP A 273 -1.61 -20.76 0.56
N SER A 274 -0.65 -21.16 1.40
CA SER A 274 0.24 -20.33 2.21
C SER A 274 1.61 -20.99 2.40
N GLU A 275 2.70 -20.30 2.08
CA GLU A 275 4.04 -20.93 2.07
C GLU A 275 4.81 -20.83 3.39
N TYR A 276 4.70 -19.71 4.13
CA TYR A 276 5.69 -19.40 5.18
C TYR A 276 5.24 -19.72 6.61
N LEU A 277 5.98 -20.56 7.35
CA LEU A 277 5.62 -20.95 8.73
C LEU A 277 5.58 -19.77 9.72
N LYS A 278 6.42 -18.73 9.54
CA LYS A 278 6.47 -17.57 10.46
C LYS A 278 5.51 -16.44 10.07
N CYS A 279 5.07 -16.38 8.80
CA CYS A 279 4.07 -15.45 8.29
C CYS A 279 3.23 -16.10 7.18
N PRO A 280 2.36 -17.07 7.49
CA PRO A 280 1.65 -17.83 6.47
C PRO A 280 0.65 -16.96 5.69
N PHE A 281 0.20 -15.85 6.28
CA PHE A 281 -0.70 -14.91 5.61
C PHE A 281 0.02 -13.84 4.76
N CYS A 282 1.35 -13.75 4.78
CA CYS A 282 2.11 -12.87 3.89
C CYS A 282 2.03 -13.32 2.42
N LEU A 283 1.71 -14.60 2.19
CA LEU A 283 1.63 -15.27 0.90
C LEU A 283 0.37 -16.15 0.86
N PHE A 284 -0.80 -15.57 1.15
CA PHE A 284 -2.06 -16.30 1.10
C PHE A 284 -2.77 -16.09 -0.24
N ASP A 285 -2.95 -17.17 -0.99
CA ASP A 285 -3.66 -17.14 -2.25
C ASP A 285 -4.86 -18.10 -2.19
N PHE A 286 -5.96 -17.74 -2.83
CA PHE A 286 -7.10 -18.64 -3.01
C PHE A 286 -7.73 -18.49 -4.38
N LYS A 287 -8.30 -19.59 -4.89
CA LYS A 287 -8.85 -19.64 -6.24
C LYS A 287 -10.35 -19.41 -6.23
N MET A 288 -10.81 -18.40 -6.97
CA MET A 288 -12.21 -18.12 -7.25
C MET A 288 -12.63 -18.82 -8.57
N PRO A 289 -13.78 -19.53 -8.59
CA PRO A 289 -14.30 -20.16 -9.79
C PRO A 289 -14.64 -19.15 -10.90
N ARG A 290 -14.59 -19.60 -12.16
CA ARG A 290 -15.04 -18.80 -13.30
C ARG A 290 -16.44 -18.23 -13.10
N GLY A 291 -16.58 -16.91 -13.29
CA GLY A 291 -17.86 -16.22 -13.20
C GLY A 291 -18.37 -15.99 -11.77
N SER A 292 -17.54 -16.25 -10.75
CA SER A 292 -17.91 -15.99 -9.36
C SER A 292 -17.57 -14.58 -8.86
N LEU A 293 -16.81 -13.80 -9.65
CA LEU A 293 -16.46 -12.42 -9.30
C LEU A 293 -17.54 -11.46 -9.82
N ALA A 294 -18.01 -10.59 -8.94
CA ALA A 294 -18.98 -9.56 -9.25
C ALA A 294 -18.47 -8.56 -10.29
N SER A 295 -19.37 -7.71 -10.79
CA SER A 295 -18.98 -6.59 -11.64
C SER A 295 -18.24 -5.52 -10.84
N PRO A 296 -17.37 -4.71 -11.48
CA PRO A 296 -16.68 -3.61 -10.82
C PRO A 296 -17.65 -2.71 -10.02
N GLY A 297 -17.30 -2.39 -8.77
CA GLY A 297 -18.13 -1.60 -7.85
C GLY A 297 -19.05 -2.42 -6.93
N VAL A 298 -19.08 -3.75 -7.09
CA VAL A 298 -19.77 -4.70 -6.20
C VAL A 298 -18.76 -5.70 -5.67
N SER A 299 -18.93 -6.23 -4.46
CA SER A 299 -17.98 -7.20 -3.85
C SER A 299 -18.63 -8.50 -3.43
N ASP A 300 -17.86 -9.58 -3.47
CA ASP A 300 -18.29 -10.91 -3.08
C ASP A 300 -17.75 -11.27 -1.69
N GLU A 301 -18.41 -12.21 -1.01
CA GLU A 301 -17.99 -12.74 0.28
C GLU A 301 -17.59 -14.21 0.18
N VAL A 302 -16.43 -14.55 0.73
CA VAL A 302 -16.02 -15.93 0.98
C VAL A 302 -16.06 -16.19 2.48
N MET A 303 -16.82 -17.20 2.89
CA MET A 303 -16.94 -17.61 4.29
C MET A 303 -15.68 -18.37 4.71
N VAL A 304 -15.09 -17.98 5.85
CA VAL A 304 -13.90 -18.61 6.42
C VAL A 304 -14.29 -19.28 7.72
N LEU A 305 -14.25 -20.60 7.77
CA LEU A 305 -14.59 -21.40 8.95
C LEU A 305 -13.32 -21.85 9.66
N LEU A 306 -13.17 -21.48 10.93
CA LEU A 306 -12.07 -21.91 11.79
C LEU A 306 -12.58 -22.83 12.90
N TYR A 307 -12.13 -24.07 12.91
CA TYR A 307 -12.45 -25.06 13.95
C TYR A 307 -11.41 -25.06 15.07
N SER A 308 -11.83 -25.29 16.30
CA SER A 308 -10.92 -25.46 17.45
C SER A 308 -10.19 -26.81 17.40
N GLN A 309 -10.84 -27.84 16.85
CA GLN A 309 -10.32 -29.19 16.69
C GLN A 309 -10.21 -29.58 15.21
N PRO A 310 -9.25 -30.43 14.82
CA PRO A 310 -9.17 -30.97 13.47
C PRO A 310 -10.47 -31.65 13.03
N THR A 311 -10.95 -31.33 11.83
CA THR A 311 -12.13 -31.97 11.22
C THR A 311 -11.83 -32.34 9.77
N SER A 312 -12.49 -33.38 9.25
CA SER A 312 -12.46 -33.82 7.84
C SER A 312 -13.78 -33.54 7.11
N SER A 313 -14.71 -32.81 7.74
CA SER A 313 -16.00 -32.46 7.16
C SER A 313 -16.48 -31.11 7.66
N VAL A 314 -17.18 -30.37 6.79
CA VAL A 314 -17.82 -29.11 7.14
C VAL A 314 -19.32 -29.34 7.24
N TYR A 315 -19.87 -29.05 8.42
CA TYR A 315 -21.30 -29.16 8.71
C TYR A 315 -21.93 -27.78 8.67
N LEU A 316 -22.98 -27.64 7.86
CA LEU A 316 -23.78 -26.43 7.74
C LEU A 316 -25.23 -26.76 8.10
N THR A 317 -25.88 -25.89 8.85
CA THR A 317 -27.29 -25.99 9.22
C THR A 317 -28.08 -24.90 8.50
N LEU A 318 -29.11 -25.32 7.76
CA LEU A 318 -29.95 -24.45 6.95
C LEU A 318 -31.37 -24.42 7.52
N ASN A 319 -31.88 -23.23 7.82
CA ASN A 319 -33.30 -23.02 8.14
C ASN A 319 -34.08 -22.80 6.84
N ILE A 320 -34.56 -23.91 6.26
CA ILE A 320 -35.29 -23.89 4.99
C ILE A 320 -36.54 -23.00 5.02
N PRO A 321 -37.40 -23.04 6.07
CA PRO A 321 -38.54 -22.12 6.18
C PRO A 321 -38.15 -20.64 6.07
N LEU A 322 -37.11 -20.22 6.78
CA LEU A 322 -36.65 -18.82 6.76
C LEU A 322 -36.05 -18.46 5.38
N MET A 323 -35.32 -19.38 4.76
CA MET A 323 -34.82 -19.20 3.39
C MET A 323 -35.95 -19.09 2.36
N MET A 324 -37.01 -19.91 2.49
CA MET A 324 -38.19 -19.83 1.61
C MET A 324 -38.87 -18.47 1.72
N GLN A 325 -39.06 -17.96 2.95
CA GLN A 325 -39.64 -16.65 3.20
C GLN A 325 -38.80 -15.54 2.56
N ALA A 326 -37.48 -15.56 2.79
CA ALA A 326 -36.55 -14.58 2.25
C ALA A 326 -36.48 -14.60 0.71
N PHE A 327 -36.57 -15.78 0.09
CA PHE A 327 -36.60 -15.93 -1.37
C PHE A 327 -38.01 -15.73 -1.99
N GLY A 328 -39.05 -15.52 -1.18
CA GLY A 328 -40.43 -15.41 -1.67
C GLY A 328 -40.97 -16.68 -2.32
N LYS A 329 -40.57 -17.86 -1.83
CA LYS A 329 -40.98 -19.16 -2.38
C LYS A 329 -42.13 -19.76 -1.59
N THR A 330 -43.22 -20.11 -2.28
CA THR A 330 -44.38 -20.77 -1.68
C THR A 330 -44.51 -22.22 -2.13
N PRO A 331 -44.86 -23.15 -1.22
CA PRO A 331 -45.12 -24.53 -1.59
C PRO A 331 -46.43 -24.67 -2.39
N PRO A 332 -46.54 -25.71 -3.25
CA PRO A 332 -47.74 -25.96 -4.01
C PRO A 332 -48.94 -26.24 -3.08
N SER A 333 -50.08 -25.62 -3.39
CA SER A 333 -51.31 -25.61 -2.57
C SER A 333 -52.07 -26.95 -2.50
N LYS A 334 -51.51 -28.04 -3.03
CA LYS A 334 -52.13 -29.38 -3.06
C LYS A 334 -51.14 -30.43 -2.57
N GLY A 335 -51.11 -30.66 -1.27
CA GLY A 335 -50.34 -31.71 -0.59
C GLY A 335 -50.35 -31.52 0.93
N PRO A 336 -49.95 -32.52 1.74
CA PRO A 336 -49.75 -32.32 3.17
C PRO A 336 -48.70 -31.23 3.37
N ASN A 337 -48.96 -30.27 4.24
CA ASN A 337 -48.22 -29.00 4.31
C ASN A 337 -46.89 -29.15 5.09
N PHE A 338 -46.08 -30.15 4.72
CA PHE A 338 -44.83 -30.54 5.41
C PHE A 338 -43.81 -29.40 5.50
N CYS A 339 -43.82 -28.45 4.56
CA CYS A 339 -42.92 -27.29 4.56
C CYS A 339 -43.13 -26.36 5.77
N TYR A 340 -44.34 -26.33 6.35
CA TYR A 340 -44.67 -25.49 7.51
C TYR A 340 -44.68 -26.26 8.82
N ASP A 341 -44.99 -27.57 8.81
CA ASP A 341 -44.74 -28.45 9.97
C ASP A 341 -43.23 -28.60 10.24
N SER A 342 -42.39 -28.41 9.22
CA SER A 342 -40.93 -28.31 9.34
C SER A 342 -40.40 -26.96 9.85
N ALA A 343 -41.24 -26.06 10.37
CA ALA A 343 -40.85 -24.74 10.89
C ALA A 343 -39.74 -24.79 11.97
N ASN A 344 -39.51 -25.96 12.60
CA ASN A 344 -38.45 -26.20 13.58
C ASN A 344 -37.29 -27.07 13.08
N TYR A 345 -37.29 -27.55 11.83
CA TYR A 345 -36.26 -28.45 11.32
C TYR A 345 -35.12 -27.68 10.65
N GLN A 346 -33.95 -27.72 11.29
CA GLN A 346 -32.68 -27.35 10.67
C GLN A 346 -32.25 -28.50 9.74
N TYR A 347 -32.11 -28.23 8.44
CA TYR A 347 -31.52 -29.19 7.52
C TYR A 347 -30.01 -29.18 7.70
N VAL A 348 -29.45 -30.30 8.16
CA VAL A 348 -27.99 -30.47 8.29
C VAL A 348 -27.44 -30.89 6.94
N TYR A 349 -26.69 -30.00 6.31
CA TYR A 349 -25.92 -30.28 5.11
C TYR A 349 -24.47 -30.54 5.50
N GLN A 350 -23.99 -31.75 5.22
CA GLN A 350 -22.58 -32.07 5.28
C GLN A 350 -22.00 -31.87 3.88
N THR A 351 -21.14 -30.87 3.72
CA THR A 351 -20.35 -30.76 2.50
C THR A 351 -19.11 -31.64 2.63
N PRO A 352 -18.78 -32.51 1.65
CA PRO A 352 -17.52 -33.23 1.65
C PRO A 352 -16.39 -32.20 1.54
N ALA A 353 -15.74 -31.91 2.65
CA ALA A 353 -14.61 -31.01 2.68
C ALA A 353 -13.34 -31.84 2.51
N SER A 354 -12.52 -31.53 1.49
CA SER A 354 -11.26 -32.25 1.31
C SER A 354 -10.11 -31.48 1.96
N PRO A 355 -9.45 -32.02 3.00
CA PRO A 355 -8.23 -31.44 3.53
C PRO A 355 -7.10 -31.38 2.49
N SER A 356 -7.16 -32.19 1.42
CA SER A 356 -6.16 -32.18 0.35
C SER A 356 -6.24 -30.94 -0.56
N LEU A 357 -7.36 -30.23 -0.54
CA LEU A 357 -7.52 -28.94 -1.23
C LEU A 357 -7.03 -27.76 -0.36
N ASN A 358 -6.89 -27.98 0.95
CA ASN A 358 -6.43 -26.96 1.88
C ASN A 358 -4.90 -26.86 1.84
N ASN A 359 -4.41 -25.63 1.81
CA ASN A 359 -3.00 -25.31 1.69
C ASN A 359 -2.28 -26.11 0.58
N ASN A 360 -2.87 -26.13 -0.62
CA ASN A 360 -2.36 -26.88 -1.77
C ASN A 360 -2.15 -25.96 -2.98
N PRO A 361 -0.89 -25.61 -3.32
CA PRO A 361 -0.61 -24.68 -4.40
C PRO A 361 -1.07 -25.23 -5.76
N TYR A 362 -0.95 -26.54 -5.98
CA TYR A 362 -1.38 -27.19 -7.22
C TYR A 362 -2.90 -27.12 -7.42
N ALA A 363 -3.69 -27.02 -6.36
CA ALA A 363 -5.13 -26.83 -6.48
C ALA A 363 -5.50 -25.36 -6.78
N VAL A 364 -4.73 -24.42 -6.23
CA VAL A 364 -4.93 -22.96 -6.42
C VAL A 364 -4.53 -22.53 -7.84
N TYR A 365 -3.41 -23.03 -8.35
CA TYR A 365 -2.82 -22.62 -9.63
C TYR A 365 -3.11 -23.55 -10.81
N ASN A 366 -4.04 -24.49 -10.65
CA ASN A 366 -4.49 -25.33 -11.76
C ASN A 366 -5.68 -24.67 -12.46
N PHE A 367 -5.50 -24.26 -13.71
CA PHE A 367 -6.51 -23.61 -14.54
C PHE A 367 -6.91 -24.54 -15.69
N SER A 368 -8.08 -25.17 -15.59
CA SER A 368 -8.60 -26.07 -16.63
C SER A 368 -7.63 -27.20 -17.03
N GLY A 369 -6.87 -27.74 -16.07
CA GLY A 369 -5.89 -28.82 -16.31
C GLY A 369 -4.46 -28.35 -16.56
N ILE A 370 -4.22 -27.04 -16.70
CA ILE A 370 -2.88 -26.45 -16.85
C ILE A 370 -2.40 -25.99 -15.48
N ASN A 371 -1.30 -26.57 -15.00
CA ASN A 371 -0.69 -26.18 -13.72
C ASN A 371 0.28 -25.01 -13.91
N GLY A 372 -0.03 -23.88 -13.28
CA GLY A 372 0.82 -22.69 -13.27
C GLY A 372 1.83 -22.63 -12.12
N PHE A 373 1.90 -23.63 -11.24
CA PHE A 373 2.80 -23.63 -10.08
C PHE A 373 3.97 -24.60 -10.23
N PHE A 374 5.18 -24.09 -9.95
CA PHE A 374 6.44 -24.81 -10.02
C PHE A 374 7.23 -24.59 -8.72
N ASN A 375 7.42 -25.63 -7.93
CA ASN A 375 8.27 -25.59 -6.73
C ASN A 375 9.75 -25.77 -7.11
N ALA A 376 10.65 -25.58 -6.14
CA ALA A 376 12.09 -25.78 -6.28
C ALA A 376 12.46 -27.10 -6.98
N ALA A 377 11.82 -28.22 -6.61
CA ALA A 377 12.07 -29.53 -7.21
C ALA A 377 11.64 -29.60 -8.70
N ALA A 378 10.50 -29.01 -9.06
CA ALA A 378 10.06 -28.93 -10.45
C ALA A 378 11.00 -28.05 -11.27
N MET A 379 11.42 -26.90 -10.74
CA MET A 379 12.38 -26.01 -11.39
C MET A 379 13.77 -26.66 -11.56
N ALA A 380 14.21 -27.49 -10.62
CA ALA A 380 15.47 -28.23 -10.72
C ALA A 380 15.50 -29.22 -11.90
N SER A 381 14.34 -29.68 -12.36
CA SER A 381 14.22 -30.60 -13.50
C SER A 381 14.20 -29.90 -14.86
N TRP A 382 14.21 -28.56 -14.87
CA TRP A 382 14.18 -27.78 -16.11
C TRP A 382 15.51 -27.92 -16.86
N PRO A 383 15.48 -27.92 -18.20
CA PRO A 383 16.68 -27.83 -19.01
C PRO A 383 17.57 -26.65 -18.60
N SER A 384 18.88 -26.87 -18.56
CA SER A 384 19.89 -25.87 -18.24
C SER A 384 20.94 -25.75 -19.36
N SER A 385 21.56 -24.58 -19.45
CA SER A 385 22.54 -24.22 -20.48
C SER A 385 23.41 -23.11 -19.94
N ILE A 386 24.65 -23.15 -20.39
CA ILE A 386 25.56 -22.02 -20.34
C ILE A 386 25.34 -21.24 -21.62
N THR A 387 25.15 -19.93 -21.54
CA THR A 387 25.03 -19.05 -22.71
C THR A 387 26.28 -18.21 -22.84
N TYR A 388 26.82 -18.16 -24.06
CA TYR A 388 27.99 -17.37 -24.46
C TYR A 388 27.57 -16.28 -25.45
N SER A 389 28.33 -15.17 -25.49
CA SER A 389 28.05 -14.02 -26.36
C SER A 389 28.03 -14.29 -27.86
N MET A 390 28.64 -15.37 -28.36
CA MET A 390 28.83 -15.58 -29.81
C MET A 390 27.99 -16.73 -30.37
N CYS A 391 26.92 -16.41 -31.10
CA CYS A 391 26.24 -17.33 -32.03
C CYS A 391 27.03 -17.60 -33.33
N HIS A 392 28.37 -17.71 -33.26
CA HIS A 392 29.21 -18.17 -34.36
C HIS A 392 30.16 -19.30 -33.92
N GLN A 393 30.36 -20.25 -34.83
CA GLN A 393 31.07 -21.52 -34.69
C GLN A 393 32.50 -21.42 -34.08
N VAL A 394 32.76 -22.26 -33.05
CA VAL A 394 34.04 -22.92 -32.65
C VAL A 394 35.24 -22.00 -32.31
N GLY A 395 35.60 -21.75 -31.02
CA GLY A 395 36.55 -22.51 -30.16
C GLY A 395 38.03 -22.06 -30.34
N PRO A 396 39.07 -22.38 -29.50
CA PRO A 396 39.21 -23.10 -28.20
C PRO A 396 39.91 -22.19 -27.11
N GLU A 397 39.98 -22.42 -25.78
CA GLU A 397 40.83 -23.40 -25.05
C GLU A 397 40.51 -23.51 -23.54
N ASN A 398 39.65 -22.66 -22.97
CA ASN A 398 39.23 -22.75 -21.57
C ASN A 398 37.71 -22.80 -21.51
N THR A 399 37.12 -23.96 -21.83
CA THR A 399 35.73 -24.22 -21.42
C THR A 399 35.69 -24.10 -19.91
N PRO A 400 35.00 -23.10 -19.31
CA PRO A 400 34.71 -23.17 -17.90
C PRO A 400 33.81 -24.39 -17.73
N THR A 401 34.34 -25.49 -17.23
CA THR A 401 33.52 -26.56 -16.65
C THR A 401 32.83 -25.93 -15.45
N PRO A 402 31.49 -25.77 -15.43
CA PRO A 402 30.81 -25.30 -14.23
C PRO A 402 31.07 -26.34 -13.13
N ILE A 403 31.86 -25.96 -12.13
CA ILE A 403 32.12 -26.80 -10.97
C ILE A 403 31.09 -26.39 -9.91
N GLU A 404 29.84 -26.79 -10.09
CA GLU A 404 28.91 -27.28 -9.06
C GLU A 404 27.46 -27.25 -9.54
N GLN A 405 26.81 -28.37 -9.27
CA GLN A 405 25.56 -28.83 -9.85
C GLN A 405 24.36 -28.32 -9.04
N LEU A 406 23.23 -28.10 -9.73
CA LEU A 406 21.89 -27.97 -9.17
C LEU A 406 21.64 -29.05 -8.10
N VAL A 407 21.52 -28.67 -6.84
CA VAL A 407 21.00 -29.55 -5.80
C VAL A 407 19.83 -28.83 -5.13
N THR A 408 18.67 -29.47 -5.09
CA THR A 408 17.61 -29.06 -4.15
C THR A 408 18.21 -29.16 -2.76
N THR A 409 18.54 -28.02 -2.17
CA THR A 409 19.17 -27.99 -0.85
C THR A 409 18.07 -27.78 0.20
N SER A 410 18.18 -28.50 1.32
CA SER A 410 17.37 -28.16 2.50
C SER A 410 17.94 -26.88 3.07
N VAL A 411 17.33 -25.75 2.72
CA VAL A 411 17.86 -24.43 3.13
C VAL A 411 17.51 -24.15 4.60
N TYR A 412 16.50 -24.82 5.17
CA TYR A 412 16.01 -24.55 6.52
C TYR A 412 15.57 -25.80 7.28
N GLY A 413 16.53 -26.59 7.75
CA GLY A 413 16.21 -27.86 8.41
C GLY A 413 15.34 -28.76 7.51
N ASN A 414 14.82 -29.85 8.06
CA ASN A 414 14.17 -30.89 7.24
C ASN A 414 12.81 -30.47 6.60
N SER A 415 12.38 -29.20 6.63
CA SER A 415 10.99 -28.80 6.31
C SER A 415 10.77 -27.94 5.06
N THR A 416 11.76 -27.20 4.54
CA THR A 416 11.60 -26.41 3.30
C THR A 416 12.78 -26.60 2.36
N THR A 417 12.48 -26.86 1.09
CA THR A 417 13.46 -27.15 0.03
C THR A 417 13.52 -25.96 -0.94
N GLY A 418 14.66 -25.28 -0.96
CA GLY A 418 14.93 -24.23 -1.95
C GLY A 418 15.78 -24.79 -3.09
N LEU A 419 15.66 -24.18 -4.26
CA LEU A 419 16.56 -24.40 -5.38
C LEU A 419 17.69 -23.37 -5.30
N LEU A 420 18.89 -23.83 -4.94
CA LEU A 420 20.09 -23.03 -5.11
C LEU A 420 20.45 -23.04 -6.59
N LEU A 421 20.27 -21.90 -7.25
CA LEU A 421 20.71 -21.67 -8.62
C LEU A 421 22.02 -20.91 -8.55
N GLY A 422 23.09 -21.49 -9.08
CA GLY A 422 24.38 -20.82 -9.12
C GLY A 422 25.42 -21.45 -10.02
N ALA A 423 26.53 -20.74 -10.20
CA ALA A 423 27.67 -21.16 -10.99
C ALA A 423 28.96 -20.51 -10.48
N ILE A 424 30.04 -21.29 -10.44
CA ILE A 424 31.40 -20.82 -10.15
C ILE A 424 32.12 -20.58 -11.48
N TYR A 425 32.64 -19.37 -11.66
CA TYR A 425 33.36 -18.95 -12.85
C TYR A 425 34.86 -18.80 -12.52
N PRO A 426 35.75 -19.43 -13.32
CA PRO A 426 37.19 -19.23 -13.19
C PRO A 426 37.62 -17.79 -13.47
N ALA A 427 38.72 -17.35 -12.87
CA ALA A 427 39.39 -16.09 -13.19
C ALA A 427 39.62 -15.94 -14.71
N GLY A 428 39.34 -14.75 -15.25
CA GLY A 428 39.49 -14.45 -16.69
C GLY A 428 38.36 -14.95 -17.60
N THR A 429 37.23 -15.39 -17.04
CA THR A 429 36.01 -15.71 -17.81
C THR A 429 35.32 -14.43 -18.33
N TYR A 430 34.77 -14.45 -19.55
CA TYR A 430 34.05 -13.33 -20.16
C TYR A 430 32.71 -13.79 -20.73
N ASP A 431 31.67 -12.95 -20.63
CA ASP A 431 30.38 -13.11 -21.31
C ASP A 431 29.68 -14.47 -21.11
N VAL A 432 29.57 -14.92 -19.86
CA VAL A 432 28.98 -16.22 -19.53
C VAL A 432 27.83 -16.07 -18.54
N GLY A 433 26.71 -16.74 -18.81
CA GLY A 433 25.58 -16.84 -17.89
C GLY A 433 25.09 -18.29 -17.75
N TYR A 434 24.74 -18.68 -16.53
CA TYR A 434 24.08 -19.96 -16.24
C TYR A 434 22.58 -19.76 -16.07
N GLN A 435 21.79 -20.48 -16.87
CA GLN A 435 20.33 -20.35 -16.88
C GLN A 435 19.61 -21.70 -16.87
N ILE A 436 18.39 -21.68 -16.32
CA ILE A 436 17.38 -22.74 -16.47
C ILE A 436 16.13 -22.18 -17.17
N TRP A 437 15.48 -22.98 -18.02
CA TRP A 437 14.28 -22.53 -18.72
C TRP A 437 13.19 -23.58 -18.87
N ASN A 438 11.96 -23.11 -19.02
CA ASN A 438 10.83 -23.94 -19.41
C ASN A 438 9.87 -23.19 -20.35
N GLY A 439 9.06 -23.94 -21.11
CA GLY A 439 7.97 -23.40 -21.90
C GLY A 439 6.65 -23.45 -21.14
N PHE A 440 5.86 -22.37 -21.20
CA PHE A 440 4.49 -22.33 -20.68
C PHE A 440 3.53 -21.74 -21.73
N THR A 441 2.37 -22.38 -21.91
CA THR A 441 1.34 -21.88 -22.83
C THR A 441 0.26 -21.16 -22.04
N VAL A 442 0.17 -19.84 -22.23
CA VAL A 442 -0.90 -19.03 -21.62
C VAL A 442 -2.23 -19.36 -22.30
N PRO A 443 -3.27 -19.72 -21.55
CA PRO A 443 -4.60 -19.96 -22.11
C PRO A 443 -5.15 -18.71 -22.82
N SER A 444 -5.73 -18.90 -24.00
CA SER A 444 -6.23 -17.81 -24.85
C SER A 444 -7.41 -17.03 -24.25
N ASN A 445 -8.07 -17.58 -23.24
CA ASN A 445 -9.19 -16.94 -22.54
C ASN A 445 -8.76 -16.02 -21.37
N TRP A 446 -7.46 -15.90 -21.09
CA TRP A 446 -6.98 -15.04 -20.02
C TRP A 446 -6.98 -13.56 -20.46
N PRO A 447 -7.48 -12.62 -19.62
CA PRO A 447 -7.44 -11.18 -19.90
C PRO A 447 -6.02 -10.56 -19.78
N GLY A 448 -5.03 -11.39 -19.47
CA GLY A 448 -3.67 -11.05 -19.10
C GLY A 448 -3.10 -12.17 -18.24
N PHE A 449 -1.80 -12.16 -17.98
CA PHE A 449 -1.17 -13.11 -17.06
C PHE A 449 -0.24 -12.40 -16.10
N GLN A 450 0.00 -13.02 -14.95
CA GLN A 450 0.99 -12.61 -13.97
C GLN A 450 1.86 -13.79 -13.58
N VAL A 451 3.15 -13.51 -13.40
CA VAL A 451 4.19 -14.41 -12.96
C VAL A 451 4.70 -13.89 -11.63
N ARG A 452 4.83 -14.76 -10.63
CA ARG A 452 5.45 -14.45 -9.34
C ARG A 452 6.54 -15.45 -9.04
N VAL A 453 7.69 -14.97 -8.59
CA VAL A 453 8.79 -15.82 -8.09
C VAL A 453 9.20 -15.36 -6.70
N LEU A 454 9.44 -16.32 -5.81
CA LEU A 454 9.93 -16.08 -4.45
C LEU A 454 11.42 -16.39 -4.38
N VAL A 455 12.20 -15.41 -3.91
CA VAL A 455 13.67 -15.45 -3.86
C VAL A 455 14.13 -15.05 -2.46
N ASN A 456 15.10 -15.77 -1.91
CA ASN A 456 15.82 -15.37 -0.70
C ASN A 456 17.23 -14.88 -1.02
N ILE A 457 17.64 -13.77 -0.42
CA ILE A 457 18.99 -13.24 -0.53
C ILE A 457 19.77 -13.57 0.74
N THR A 458 20.75 -14.46 0.62
CA THR A 458 21.58 -14.94 1.74
C THR A 458 22.67 -13.93 2.11
N ASN A 459 23.45 -13.46 1.14
CA ASN A 459 24.49 -12.45 1.33
C ASN A 459 24.56 -11.45 0.15
N PRO A 460 24.00 -10.24 0.27
CA PRO A 460 23.97 -9.23 -0.81
C PRO A 460 25.33 -8.60 -1.13
N ASN A 461 26.44 -9.10 -0.57
CA ASN A 461 27.80 -8.65 -0.91
C ASN A 461 28.60 -9.72 -1.67
N GLU A 462 28.15 -10.98 -1.65
CA GLU A 462 28.88 -12.14 -2.19
C GLU A 462 28.04 -12.91 -3.23
N ASP A 463 26.71 -12.85 -3.13
CA ASP A 463 25.79 -13.51 -4.06
C ASP A 463 25.59 -12.65 -5.31
N GLU A 464 26.22 -13.01 -6.42
CA GLU A 464 25.82 -12.54 -7.75
C GLU A 464 24.69 -13.45 -8.25
N MET A 465 23.59 -12.94 -8.80
CA MET A 465 22.39 -13.77 -8.93
C MET A 465 22.38 -14.60 -10.25
N GLY A 466 21.73 -15.77 -10.26
CA GLY A 466 21.59 -16.66 -11.43
C GLY A 466 20.29 -16.47 -12.24
N TYR A 467 20.23 -16.94 -13.49
CA TYR A 467 19.15 -16.63 -14.44
C TYR A 467 18.00 -17.67 -14.48
N LEU A 468 16.74 -17.20 -14.38
CA LEU A 468 15.52 -18.02 -14.51
C LEU A 468 14.67 -17.52 -15.69
N ALA A 469 14.52 -18.32 -16.76
CA ALA A 469 13.79 -17.93 -17.97
C ALA A 469 12.48 -18.71 -18.17
N LEU A 470 11.41 -18.03 -18.59
CA LEU A 470 10.11 -18.65 -18.87
C LEU A 470 9.54 -18.16 -20.21
N PHE A 471 9.37 -19.09 -21.16
CA PHE A 471 8.95 -18.78 -22.54
C PHE A 471 7.45 -18.98 -22.74
N TRP A 472 6.75 -17.97 -23.28
CA TRP A 472 5.30 -17.99 -23.47
C TRP A 472 4.94 -18.37 -24.91
N GLY A 473 4.21 -19.46 -25.10
CA GLY A 473 3.78 -19.92 -26.43
C GLY A 473 4.65 -21.01 -27.07
N GLY A 474 5.52 -21.64 -26.28
CA GLY A 474 6.33 -22.78 -26.71
C GLY A 474 7.70 -22.36 -27.25
N TYR A 475 8.73 -23.08 -26.79
CA TYR A 475 10.10 -22.97 -27.28
C TYR A 475 10.52 -24.39 -27.70
N ASP A 476 10.97 -24.55 -28.95
CA ASP A 476 11.25 -25.85 -29.58
C ASP A 476 12.67 -26.37 -29.31
N GLY A 477 13.51 -25.57 -28.66
CA GLY A 477 14.85 -25.97 -28.26
C GLY A 477 15.91 -25.91 -29.36
N THR A 478 15.57 -25.56 -30.61
CA THR A 478 16.50 -25.73 -31.75
C THR A 478 17.44 -24.54 -31.97
N THR A 479 17.06 -23.33 -31.54
CA THR A 479 17.89 -22.12 -31.60
C THR A 479 17.47 -21.18 -30.48
N PHE A 480 18.32 -21.01 -29.48
CA PHE A 480 18.00 -20.16 -28.33
C PHE A 480 17.94 -18.70 -28.78
N PRO A 481 16.92 -17.91 -28.40
CA PRO A 481 16.70 -16.56 -28.92
C PRO A 481 17.76 -15.52 -28.50
N TRP A 482 18.81 -15.92 -27.79
CA TRP A 482 19.99 -15.10 -27.47
C TRP A 482 21.08 -15.21 -28.55
N CYS A 483 20.70 -15.00 -29.81
CA CYS A 483 21.67 -14.87 -30.92
C CYS A 483 21.86 -13.42 -31.38
N ALA A 484 21.88 -12.49 -30.45
CA ALA A 484 22.36 -11.14 -30.67
C ALA A 484 23.45 -10.91 -29.62
N ASP A 485 24.62 -10.44 -30.08
CA ASP A 485 25.84 -10.16 -29.30
C ASP A 485 25.53 -9.83 -27.84
N MET A 486 25.91 -10.71 -26.91
CA MET A 486 25.64 -10.48 -25.49
C MET A 486 26.49 -9.31 -24.97
N VAL A 487 26.00 -8.09 -25.10
CA VAL A 487 26.53 -6.88 -24.45
C VAL A 487 25.88 -6.77 -23.06
N ALA A 488 26.25 -7.62 -22.12
CA ALA A 488 25.90 -7.44 -20.71
C ALA A 488 27.12 -6.74 -20.09
N VAL A 489 27.10 -5.52 -19.40
CA VAL A 489 28.14 -4.48 -18.84
C VAL A 489 28.50 -4.38 -17.29
N GLN A 490 29.70 -4.81 -16.73
CA GLN A 490 30.19 -4.96 -15.29
C GLN A 490 30.52 -3.65 -14.62
N PRO A 491 29.67 -3.26 -13.66
CA PRO A 491 30.18 -2.96 -12.34
C PRO A 491 29.43 -3.69 -11.24
N LYS A 492 30.16 -4.10 -10.20
CA LYS A 492 29.65 -4.26 -8.83
C LYS A 492 28.81 -3.04 -8.47
N ALA A 493 27.50 -3.10 -8.68
CA ALA A 493 26.59 -2.11 -8.18
C ALA A 493 26.64 -2.23 -6.65
N ASN A 494 27.22 -1.21 -6.02
CA ASN A 494 27.06 -1.02 -4.58
C ASN A 494 26.10 0.15 -4.42
N PRO A 495 24.81 -0.11 -4.14
CA PRO A 495 24.23 -1.38 -3.71
C PRO A 495 23.77 -2.34 -4.83
N GLN A 496 23.66 -3.65 -4.54
CA GLN A 496 23.13 -4.68 -5.45
C GLN A 496 21.66 -4.43 -5.87
N GLU A 497 21.31 -4.79 -7.10
CA GLU A 497 20.04 -4.45 -7.77
C GLU A 497 19.31 -5.65 -8.39
N PHE A 498 17.98 -5.58 -8.43
CA PHE A 498 17.17 -6.48 -9.25
C PHE A 498 17.17 -5.96 -10.68
N THR A 499 17.13 -6.86 -11.66
CA THR A 499 17.01 -6.51 -13.08
C THR A 499 15.89 -7.34 -13.70
N TRP A 500 15.26 -6.84 -14.75
CA TRP A 500 14.29 -7.63 -15.52
C TRP A 500 14.57 -7.48 -17.01
N SER A 501 14.40 -8.56 -17.77
CA SER A 501 14.43 -8.50 -19.23
C SER A 501 13.23 -9.26 -19.84
N TYR A 502 12.65 -8.69 -20.90
CA TYR A 502 11.51 -9.28 -21.59
C TYR A 502 11.67 -9.20 -23.11
N LEU A 503 11.02 -10.11 -23.84
CA LEU A 503 11.04 -10.14 -25.31
C LEU A 503 9.63 -9.94 -25.88
N PRO A 504 9.35 -8.85 -26.62
CA PRO A 504 8.08 -8.66 -27.32
C PRO A 504 7.94 -9.55 -28.58
N GLN A 505 6.70 -9.87 -28.96
CA GLN A 505 6.36 -10.67 -30.13
C GLN A 505 6.51 -9.85 -31.43
N GLY A 506 7.29 -10.36 -32.40
CA GLY A 506 7.51 -9.72 -33.70
C GLY A 506 8.88 -9.06 -33.88
N PHE A 507 9.71 -8.99 -32.83
CA PHE A 507 11.10 -8.53 -32.94
C PHE A 507 12.03 -9.70 -33.29
N GLY A 508 12.68 -9.60 -34.46
CA GLY A 508 13.62 -10.60 -34.99
C GLY A 508 15.06 -10.47 -34.51
N SER A 509 15.35 -9.51 -33.62
CA SER A 509 16.70 -9.23 -33.10
C SER A 509 16.65 -8.99 -31.60
N GLY A 510 17.10 -9.98 -30.80
CA GLY A 510 17.63 -9.87 -29.43
C GLY A 510 16.73 -9.28 -28.30
N PRO A 511 16.70 -9.87 -27.09
CA PRO A 511 15.91 -9.38 -25.95
C PRO A 511 16.59 -8.24 -25.16
N TRP A 512 16.86 -7.10 -25.82
CA TRP A 512 17.66 -6.01 -25.25
C TRP A 512 16.87 -4.91 -24.50
N HIS A 513 15.62 -5.15 -24.11
CA HIS A 513 14.88 -4.22 -23.25
C HIS A 513 15.09 -4.58 -21.79
N ILE A 514 16.23 -4.16 -21.25
CA ILE A 514 16.64 -4.41 -19.86
C ILE A 514 16.16 -3.24 -19.00
N PHE A 515 15.33 -3.51 -17.99
CA PHE A 515 14.91 -2.51 -17.01
C PHE A 515 15.54 -2.83 -15.66
N SER A 516 16.46 -1.99 -15.21
CA SER A 516 16.97 -2.01 -13.83
C SER A 516 16.10 -1.14 -12.93
N TRP A 517 15.92 -1.55 -11.66
CA TRP A 517 15.06 -0.85 -10.71
C TRP A 517 15.58 0.54 -10.27
N GLN A 518 16.82 0.91 -10.62
CA GLN A 518 17.42 2.20 -10.28
C GLN A 518 16.74 3.43 -10.93
N GLN A 519 15.93 3.26 -11.99
CA GLN A 519 15.39 4.41 -12.73
C GLN A 519 14.28 5.20 -12.02
N GLY A 520 13.82 4.85 -10.81
CA GLY A 520 12.61 5.47 -10.26
C GLY A 520 12.51 5.74 -8.75
N ILE A 521 13.24 5.06 -7.87
CA ILE A 521 13.06 5.22 -6.42
C ILE A 521 14.43 5.06 -5.74
N ALA A 522 14.71 5.95 -4.79
CA ALA A 522 15.97 6.10 -4.06
C ALA A 522 16.74 4.78 -3.80
N TYR A 523 18.07 4.84 -4.01
CA TYR A 523 19.11 3.91 -3.57
C TYR A 523 18.73 3.14 -2.30
N SER A 524 18.08 1.99 -2.46
CA SER A 524 17.71 1.10 -1.37
C SER A 524 18.52 -0.17 -1.58
N SER A 525 19.41 -0.47 -0.63
CA SER A 525 20.21 -1.69 -0.67
C SER A 525 19.34 -2.92 -0.46
N MET A 526 19.67 -4.02 -1.14
CA MET A 526 19.19 -5.34 -0.73
C MET A 526 19.69 -5.65 0.68
N ASP A 527 18.85 -6.29 1.47
CA ASP A 527 19.15 -6.64 2.86
C ASP A 527 19.35 -8.15 2.94
N SER A 528 20.39 -8.59 3.65
CA SER A 528 20.60 -10.02 3.92
C SER A 528 19.44 -10.61 4.74
N ASN A 529 19.18 -11.90 4.55
CA ASN A 529 18.13 -12.65 5.24
C ASN A 529 16.71 -12.12 5.00
N ARG A 530 16.46 -11.55 3.82
CA ARG A 530 15.12 -11.11 3.39
C ARG A 530 14.61 -11.89 2.21
N TRP A 531 13.31 -12.09 2.22
CA TRP A 531 12.58 -12.66 1.10
C TRP A 531 12.04 -11.57 0.20
N TYR A 532 12.15 -11.80 -1.10
CA TYR A 532 11.66 -10.93 -2.13
C TYR A 532 10.70 -11.69 -3.05
N ILE A 533 9.55 -11.09 -3.32
CA ILE A 533 8.61 -11.59 -4.32
C ILE A 533 8.71 -10.68 -5.52
N LEU A 534 9.11 -11.25 -6.63
CA LEU A 534 9.25 -10.56 -7.90
C LEU A 534 8.04 -10.93 -8.74
N SER A 535 7.33 -9.93 -9.24
CA SER A 535 6.07 -10.07 -9.96
C SER A 535 6.10 -9.32 -11.28
N ILE A 536 5.59 -9.97 -12.33
CA ILE A 536 5.34 -9.35 -13.63
C ILE A 536 3.96 -9.70 -14.10
N SER A 537 3.25 -8.69 -14.58
CA SER A 537 1.95 -8.84 -15.16
C SER A 537 1.90 -8.26 -16.56
N GLN A 538 1.21 -8.92 -17.48
CA GLN A 538 0.89 -8.38 -18.81
C GLN A 538 -0.63 -8.33 -19.00
N THR A 539 -1.14 -7.22 -19.52
CA THR A 539 -2.56 -7.06 -19.89
C THR A 539 -2.83 -7.61 -21.29
N ASN A 540 -4.10 -7.90 -21.61
CA ASN A 540 -4.56 -8.21 -22.97
C ASN A 540 -4.32 -7.09 -24.00
N THR A 541 -3.98 -5.87 -23.57
CA THR A 541 -3.61 -4.74 -24.45
C THR A 541 -2.09 -4.64 -24.67
N GLY A 542 -1.30 -5.57 -24.11
CA GLY A 542 0.16 -5.58 -24.24
C GLY A 542 0.91 -4.80 -23.15
N ASN A 543 0.23 -4.03 -22.29
CA ASN A 543 0.87 -3.27 -21.20
C ASN A 543 1.45 -4.21 -20.14
N ILE A 544 2.63 -3.88 -19.63
CA ILE A 544 3.36 -4.69 -18.66
C ILE A 544 3.47 -3.92 -17.33
N TYR A 545 3.29 -4.62 -16.21
CA TYR A 545 3.44 -4.11 -14.85
C TYR A 545 4.46 -4.95 -14.09
N LEU A 546 5.52 -4.31 -13.61
CA LEU A 546 6.57 -4.93 -12.81
C LEU A 546 6.36 -4.55 -11.34
N SER A 547 6.51 -5.49 -10.40
CA SER A 547 6.47 -5.21 -8.97
C SER A 547 7.45 -6.10 -8.18
N VAL A 548 8.09 -5.54 -7.16
CA VAL A 548 8.87 -6.27 -6.15
C VAL A 548 8.25 -6.02 -4.78
N TYR A 549 8.15 -7.07 -3.98
CA TYR A 549 7.77 -6.99 -2.58
C TYR A 549 8.89 -7.57 -1.72
N LYS A 550 9.07 -7.05 -0.50
CA LYS A 550 10.05 -7.56 0.48
C LYS A 550 9.41 -7.86 1.83
N PHE A 551 9.90 -8.91 2.52
CA PHE A 551 9.56 -9.24 3.90
C PHE A 551 10.74 -9.90 4.64
N LEU A 552 10.72 -9.82 5.97
CA LEU A 552 11.77 -10.37 6.85
C LEU A 552 11.55 -11.88 7.06
N SER A 553 12.58 -12.69 6.84
CA SER A 553 12.53 -14.16 7.03
C SER A 553 12.30 -14.62 8.47
N ASN A 554 12.54 -13.76 9.45
CA ASN A 554 12.41 -14.08 10.88
C ASN A 554 11.35 -13.24 11.60
N SER A 555 10.62 -12.38 10.87
CA SER A 555 9.61 -11.51 11.43
C SER A 555 8.22 -12.01 11.05
N THR A 556 7.26 -11.77 11.92
CA THR A 556 5.84 -11.82 11.60
C THR A 556 5.40 -10.60 10.77
N GLY A 557 6.33 -9.69 10.44
CA GLY A 557 6.05 -8.42 9.78
C GLY A 557 5.54 -8.52 8.33
N PRO A 558 4.84 -7.47 7.84
CA PRO A 558 4.25 -7.40 6.51
C PRO A 558 5.16 -7.75 5.35
N MET A 559 4.55 -8.31 4.30
CA MET A 559 5.00 -8.08 2.94
C MET A 559 4.84 -6.59 2.59
N THR A 560 5.92 -5.96 2.15
CA THR A 560 5.94 -4.53 1.79
C THR A 560 6.25 -4.39 0.31
N LEU A 561 5.45 -3.61 -0.43
CA LEU A 561 5.84 -3.25 -1.80
C LEU A 561 7.17 -2.50 -1.74
N TYR A 562 8.18 -3.08 -2.37
CA TYR A 562 9.52 -2.53 -2.47
C TYR A 562 9.62 -1.55 -3.63
N SER A 563 9.06 -1.92 -4.80
CA SER A 563 8.98 -1.04 -5.97
C SER A 563 7.98 -1.57 -7.00
N ALA A 564 7.42 -0.68 -7.85
CA ALA A 564 6.56 -1.07 -8.97
C ALA A 564 6.65 -0.10 -10.16
N ARG A 565 6.39 -0.59 -11.38
CA ARG A 565 6.51 0.21 -12.62
C ARG A 565 5.61 -0.31 -13.74
N TRP A 566 4.98 0.61 -14.48
CA TRP A 566 4.29 0.34 -15.74
C TRP A 566 5.23 0.51 -16.94
N ILE A 567 5.06 -0.37 -17.93
CA ILE A 567 5.75 -0.36 -19.21
C ILE A 567 4.68 -0.47 -20.29
N GLN A 568 4.61 0.52 -21.16
CA GLN A 568 3.70 0.50 -22.31
C GLN A 568 4.36 -0.27 -23.45
N SER A 569 3.98 -1.52 -23.66
CA SER A 569 4.37 -2.29 -24.85
C SER A 569 3.20 -2.35 -25.83
N GLN A 570 3.48 -2.04 -27.10
CA GLN A 570 2.51 -2.14 -28.20
C GLN A 570 2.33 -3.58 -28.72
N SER A 571 3.04 -4.56 -28.15
CA SER A 571 3.00 -5.98 -28.56
C SER A 571 2.96 -6.93 -27.35
N PHE A 572 2.35 -8.10 -27.55
CA PHE A 572 2.33 -9.19 -26.56
C PHE A 572 3.76 -9.70 -26.29
N LEU A 573 4.03 -10.23 -25.10
CA LEU A 573 5.33 -10.83 -24.80
C LEU A 573 5.43 -12.22 -25.45
N ARG A 574 6.58 -12.53 -26.05
CA ARG A 574 6.94 -13.88 -26.52
C ARG A 574 7.67 -14.67 -25.43
N SER A 575 8.45 -14.01 -24.60
CA SER A 575 9.06 -14.62 -23.42
C SER A 575 9.28 -13.59 -22.32
N PHE A 576 9.41 -14.07 -21.09
CA PHE A 576 9.85 -13.27 -19.97
C PHE A 576 11.03 -13.94 -19.27
N ASN A 577 12.11 -13.20 -19.03
CA ASN A 577 13.28 -13.70 -18.33
C ASN A 577 13.40 -13.01 -16.97
N ILE A 578 13.25 -13.79 -15.89
CA ILE A 578 13.56 -13.31 -14.54
C ILE A 578 15.09 -13.34 -14.43
N VAL A 579 15.72 -12.23 -14.80
CA VAL A 579 17.16 -12.04 -14.60
C VAL A 579 17.39 -11.58 -13.18
N LEU A 580 17.68 -12.50 -12.28
CA LEU A 580 18.27 -12.09 -11.02
C LEU A 580 19.74 -11.88 -11.30
N GLY A 581 20.20 -10.63 -11.33
CA GLY A 581 21.61 -10.31 -11.60
C GLY A 581 21.81 -8.87 -12.07
N THR A 582 23.05 -8.39 -11.97
CA THR A 582 23.47 -7.16 -12.64
C THR A 582 23.74 -7.48 -14.12
N ASP A 583 23.61 -6.48 -14.99
CA ASP A 583 23.73 -6.59 -16.45
C ASP A 583 25.12 -6.08 -16.91
N VAL A 584 26.05 -7.02 -17.17
CA VAL A 584 27.47 -7.12 -16.75
C VAL A 584 28.83 -7.53 -17.55
N GLU A 585 29.51 -6.78 -18.47
CA GLU A 585 30.58 -6.87 -19.53
C GLU A 585 31.88 -6.22 -19.08
N ASP A 586 32.94 -6.69 -19.71
CA ASP A 586 34.24 -6.01 -19.85
C ASP A 586 35.16 -5.96 -18.64
N ALA A 587 34.79 -6.52 -17.49
CA ALA A 587 35.72 -6.71 -16.39
C ALA A 587 36.12 -8.18 -16.23
N THR A 588 37.32 -8.55 -16.66
CA THR A 588 37.96 -9.75 -16.13
C THR A 588 38.13 -9.60 -14.63
N MET A 589 37.51 -10.50 -13.87
CA MET A 589 37.94 -10.68 -12.49
C MET A 589 39.25 -11.49 -12.49
N SER A 590 40.22 -10.99 -11.72
CA SER A 590 41.53 -11.64 -11.54
C SER A 590 41.49 -12.86 -10.62
N THR A 591 40.32 -13.14 -10.04
CA THR A 591 40.05 -14.25 -9.11
C THR A 591 38.72 -14.90 -9.48
N ASP A 592 38.57 -16.20 -9.21
CA ASP A 592 37.30 -16.91 -9.37
C ASP A 592 36.15 -16.19 -8.65
N TRP A 593 34.95 -16.23 -9.23
CA TRP A 593 33.74 -15.63 -8.65
C TRP A 593 32.57 -16.61 -8.72
N ASN A 594 31.57 -16.37 -7.87
CA ASN A 594 30.40 -17.24 -7.73
C ASN A 594 29.12 -16.42 -7.88
N ASN A 595 28.17 -16.97 -8.64
CA ASN A 595 26.81 -16.47 -8.68
C ASN A 595 25.89 -17.45 -7.94
N THR A 596 25.18 -17.05 -6.89
CA THR A 596 24.20 -17.89 -6.17
C THR A 596 22.91 -17.13 -5.81
N ALA A 597 21.75 -17.76 -6.02
CA ALA A 597 20.46 -17.30 -5.49
C ALA A 597 19.58 -18.50 -5.10
N VAL A 598 18.77 -18.35 -4.04
CA VAL A 598 17.84 -19.39 -3.59
C VAL A 598 16.42 -19.05 -4.04
N TYR A 599 15.87 -19.91 -4.91
CA TYR A 599 14.50 -19.83 -5.42
C TYR A 599 13.62 -20.85 -4.71
N ASP A 600 12.43 -20.45 -4.26
CA ASP A 600 11.51 -21.36 -3.57
C ASP A 600 10.43 -21.89 -4.53
N PHE A 601 9.70 -20.98 -5.17
CA PHE A 601 8.68 -21.32 -6.16
C PHE A 601 8.54 -20.25 -7.25
N LEU A 602 7.95 -20.66 -8.37
CA LEU A 602 7.43 -19.82 -9.44
C LEU A 602 5.94 -20.14 -9.68
N ALA A 603 5.11 -19.10 -9.80
CA ALA A 603 3.68 -19.23 -10.01
C ALA A 603 3.17 -18.34 -11.16
N VAL A 604 2.36 -18.91 -12.04
CA VAL A 604 1.75 -18.26 -13.21
C VAL A 604 0.22 -18.29 -13.06
N ARG A 605 -0.44 -17.17 -13.33
CA ARG A 605 -1.90 -17.01 -13.16
C ARG A 605 -2.51 -15.95 -14.08
N PRO A 606 -3.83 -15.91 -14.25
CA PRO A 606 -4.52 -14.81 -14.94
C PRO A 606 -4.28 -13.46 -14.24
N TRP A 607 -4.23 -12.39 -15.01
CA TRP A 607 -4.07 -11.02 -14.51
C TRP A 607 -5.15 -10.08 -15.04
N ALA A 608 -5.61 -9.17 -14.17
CA ALA A 608 -6.50 -8.08 -14.54
C ALA A 608 -6.04 -6.78 -13.86
N TYR A 609 -6.30 -5.63 -14.49
CA TYR A 609 -5.93 -4.32 -13.95
C TYR A 609 -7.14 -3.38 -13.87
N PRO A 610 -7.36 -2.70 -12.73
CA PRO A 610 -6.70 -2.90 -11.43
C PRO A 610 -6.97 -4.30 -10.85
N GLU A 611 -5.99 -4.83 -10.10
CA GLU A 611 -6.07 -6.18 -9.49
C GLU A 611 -7.17 -6.22 -8.43
N PRO A 612 -8.02 -7.27 -8.37
CA PRO A 612 -9.01 -7.43 -7.32
C PRO A 612 -8.37 -7.45 -5.92
N SER A 613 -8.96 -6.73 -4.97
CA SER A 613 -8.52 -6.75 -3.58
C SER A 613 -9.26 -7.85 -2.79
N ALA A 614 -8.61 -8.37 -1.75
CA ALA A 614 -9.28 -9.20 -0.75
C ALA A 614 -8.84 -8.85 0.67
N VAL A 615 -9.80 -8.67 1.57
CA VAL A 615 -9.56 -8.32 2.97
C VAL A 615 -10.26 -9.31 3.91
N LEU A 616 -9.50 -9.85 4.86
CA LEU A 616 -10.01 -10.74 5.91
C LEU A 616 -10.59 -9.90 7.06
N THR A 617 -11.85 -10.14 7.41
CA THR A 617 -12.57 -9.43 8.49
C THR A 617 -13.43 -10.38 9.33
N THR A 618 -13.84 -9.95 10.52
CA THR A 618 -14.83 -10.71 11.32
C THR A 618 -16.24 -10.52 10.76
N LEU A 619 -17.14 -11.48 10.99
CA LEU A 619 -18.56 -11.32 10.61
C LEU A 619 -19.24 -10.12 11.30
N GLY A 620 -18.87 -9.83 12.55
CA GLY A 620 -19.44 -8.72 13.33
C GLY A 620 -18.89 -7.32 12.97
N SER A 621 -17.77 -7.25 12.26
CA SER A 621 -17.20 -6.00 11.73
C SER A 621 -17.67 -5.81 10.30
N ALA A 622 -18.15 -4.65 9.85
CA ALA A 622 -18.69 -4.54 8.49
C ALA A 622 -17.63 -4.80 7.38
N PRO A 623 -18.06 -5.14 6.15
CA PRO A 623 -17.15 -5.62 5.10
C PRO A 623 -16.18 -4.51 4.68
N VAL A 624 -14.91 -4.80 4.44
CA VAL A 624 -13.89 -3.80 4.07
C VAL A 624 -13.31 -4.13 2.70
N VAL A 625 -13.34 -3.17 1.76
CA VAL A 625 -12.88 -3.34 0.36
C VAL A 625 -11.38 -3.05 0.19
N ASN A 626 -10.85 -2.11 0.97
CA ASN A 626 -9.44 -1.72 0.95
C ASN A 626 -9.03 -1.31 2.37
N PRO A 627 -7.76 -1.47 2.78
CA PRO A 627 -7.27 -0.78 3.96
C PRO A 627 -7.52 0.72 3.73
N PRO A 628 -8.36 1.40 4.55
CA PRO A 628 -8.56 2.82 4.39
C PRO A 628 -7.20 3.51 4.49
N ARG A 629 -7.00 4.60 3.75
CA ARG A 629 -5.88 5.50 4.04
C ARG A 629 -6.01 5.87 5.52
N GLN A 630 -4.94 5.69 6.29
CA GLN A 630 -4.85 6.27 7.62
C GLN A 630 -4.80 7.78 7.45
N ILE A 631 -5.93 8.46 7.64
CA ILE A 631 -6.07 9.90 7.49
C ILE A 631 -6.22 10.48 8.88
N VAL A 632 -5.32 11.38 9.27
CA VAL A 632 -5.29 11.97 10.61
C VAL A 632 -6.16 13.21 10.64
N LEU A 633 -7.27 13.16 11.39
CA LEU A 633 -8.21 14.27 11.53
C LEU A 633 -8.36 14.72 12.98
N ALA A 634 -7.40 15.52 13.45
CA ALA A 634 -7.43 15.95 14.84
C ALA A 634 -8.30 17.21 15.11
N TYR A 635 -9.50 16.98 15.65
CA TYR A 635 -10.36 17.94 16.35
C TYR A 635 -10.19 17.86 17.88
N GLY A 636 -9.79 18.93 18.55
CA GLY A 636 -9.87 19.01 20.02
C GLY A 636 -8.91 20.03 20.65
N THR A 637 -9.46 21.09 21.24
CA THR A 637 -8.71 22.01 22.11
C THR A 637 -8.45 21.41 23.51
N THR A 638 -9.27 20.42 23.91
CA THR A 638 -9.20 19.71 25.19
C THR A 638 -9.63 18.27 24.99
N SER A 639 -8.77 17.32 25.39
CA SER A 639 -9.01 15.88 25.31
C SER A 639 -8.95 15.26 26.70
N TYR A 640 -9.86 14.34 27.01
CA TYR A 640 -9.89 13.65 28.29
C TYR A 640 -10.31 12.18 28.16
N VAL A 641 -9.83 11.37 29.09
CA VAL A 641 -10.23 9.96 29.27
C VAL A 641 -10.41 9.71 30.75
N ARG A 642 -11.52 9.08 31.11
CA ARG A 642 -11.84 8.67 32.47
C ARG A 642 -12.29 7.20 32.46
N SER A 643 -11.70 6.39 33.31
CA SER A 643 -12.11 5.00 33.50
C SER A 643 -12.12 4.66 34.97
N SER A 644 -13.18 4.03 35.45
CA SER A 644 -13.28 3.50 36.81
C SER A 644 -13.54 2.00 36.79
N ALA A 645 -12.86 1.26 37.65
CA ALA A 645 -13.12 -0.15 37.92
C ALA A 645 -13.44 -0.32 39.41
N SER A 646 -14.53 -1.02 39.70
CA SER A 646 -14.96 -1.37 41.04
C SER A 646 -14.95 -2.87 41.21
N LEU A 647 -14.35 -3.39 42.29
CA LEU A 647 -14.41 -4.79 42.71
C LEU A 647 -15.17 -4.86 44.03
N LEU A 648 -16.27 -5.63 44.03
CA LEU A 648 -17.12 -5.87 45.19
C LEU A 648 -17.08 -7.35 45.54
N GLY A 649 -16.87 -7.71 46.80
CA GLY A 649 -16.88 -9.13 47.16
C GLY A 649 -16.36 -9.44 48.55
N ASN A 650 -15.91 -10.68 48.72
CA ASN A 650 -15.41 -11.17 49.99
C ASN A 650 -14.11 -11.97 49.85
N ILE A 651 -13.33 -11.97 50.91
CA ILE A 651 -12.17 -12.86 51.08
C ILE A 651 -12.58 -13.87 52.15
N SER A 652 -13.14 -14.99 51.70
CA SER A 652 -13.82 -15.96 52.59
C SER A 652 -12.88 -16.53 53.65
N LEU A 653 -11.59 -16.66 53.32
CA LEU A 653 -10.56 -17.20 54.22
C LEU A 653 -10.05 -16.18 55.26
N ALA A 654 -10.38 -14.90 55.11
CA ALA A 654 -10.00 -13.82 56.03
C ALA A 654 -11.20 -13.14 56.71
N LEU A 655 -12.42 -13.66 56.52
CA LEU A 655 -13.68 -13.11 57.05
C LEU A 655 -13.94 -11.64 56.65
N VAL A 656 -13.36 -11.18 55.54
CA VAL A 656 -13.67 -9.84 54.98
C VAL A 656 -14.93 -9.98 54.14
N THR A 657 -16.06 -9.47 54.63
CA THR A 657 -17.39 -9.69 54.01
C THR A 657 -17.92 -8.53 53.16
N ASP A 658 -17.24 -7.38 53.13
CA ASP A 658 -17.69 -6.17 52.43
C ASP A 658 -16.52 -5.46 51.73
N LEU A 659 -15.74 -6.21 50.94
CA LEU A 659 -14.63 -5.62 50.20
C LEU A 659 -15.20 -4.72 49.09
N ASN A 660 -14.88 -3.43 49.15
CA ASN A 660 -15.21 -2.45 48.11
C ASN A 660 -13.96 -1.70 47.69
N ILE A 661 -13.45 -2.02 46.51
CA ILE A 661 -12.28 -1.37 45.92
C ILE A 661 -12.75 -0.63 44.67
N ASN A 662 -12.67 0.70 44.69
CA ASN A 662 -12.91 1.53 43.50
C ASN A 662 -11.64 2.28 43.11
N ARG A 663 -11.22 2.12 41.85
CA ARG A 663 -10.07 2.81 41.28
C ARG A 663 -10.48 3.55 40.02
N THR A 664 -10.20 4.84 39.98
CA THR A 664 -10.46 5.70 38.83
C THR A 664 -9.16 6.24 38.27
N ILE A 665 -8.99 6.16 36.95
CA ILE A 665 -7.96 6.84 36.18
C ILE A 665 -8.64 7.98 35.43
N SER A 666 -8.11 9.19 35.56
CA SER A 666 -8.58 10.39 34.86
C SER A 666 -7.39 11.16 34.34
N VAL A 667 -7.32 11.32 33.03
CA VAL A 667 -6.26 12.06 32.32
C VAL A 667 -6.86 13.10 31.38
N ASN A 668 -6.17 14.24 31.22
CA ASN A 668 -6.59 15.32 30.34
C ASN A 668 -5.38 16.04 29.73
N ALA A 669 -5.48 16.43 28.47
CA ALA A 669 -4.50 17.27 27.76
C ALA A 669 -5.20 18.43 27.05
N THR A 670 -4.62 19.63 27.16
CA THR A 670 -5.15 20.87 26.56
C THR A 670 -4.05 21.71 25.90
N THR A 671 -4.32 22.23 24.70
CA THR A 671 -3.40 23.17 24.04
C THR A 671 -3.59 24.56 24.62
N LYS A 672 -2.53 25.17 25.19
CA LYS A 672 -2.56 26.52 25.75
C LYS A 672 -2.16 27.59 24.75
N TYR A 673 -1.13 27.33 23.95
CA TYR A 673 -0.68 28.23 22.90
C TYR A 673 0.00 27.42 21.78
N VAL A 674 0.09 28.04 20.61
CA VAL A 674 0.81 27.50 19.45
C VAL A 674 1.63 28.62 18.83
N LEU A 675 2.91 28.34 18.57
CA LEU A 675 3.80 29.18 17.78
C LEU A 675 4.04 28.50 16.44
N PHE A 676 3.93 29.26 15.35
CA PHE A 676 4.15 28.80 13.98
C PHE A 676 5.29 29.58 13.34
N GLN A 677 6.25 28.87 12.75
CA GLN A 677 7.34 29.47 11.99
C GLN A 677 7.58 28.70 10.69
N ARG A 678 7.70 29.42 9.58
CA ARG A 678 8.14 28.84 8.31
C ARG A 678 9.67 28.77 8.29
N ILE A 679 10.23 27.56 8.18
CA ILE A 679 11.69 27.36 8.18
C ILE A 679 12.25 27.50 6.76
N ASN A 680 11.63 26.84 5.79
CA ASN A 680 12.06 26.90 4.40
C ASN A 680 10.86 26.70 3.45
N ALA A 681 11.14 26.49 2.16
CA ALA A 681 10.10 26.32 1.14
C ALA A 681 9.30 25.02 1.29
N THR A 682 9.80 24.02 2.02
CA THR A 682 9.25 22.66 2.10
C THR A 682 8.77 22.26 3.50
N TYR A 683 9.17 22.94 4.57
CA TYR A 683 8.85 22.59 5.96
C TYR A 683 8.37 23.77 6.83
N ASN A 684 7.46 23.45 7.73
CA ASN A 684 6.91 24.31 8.78
C ASN A 684 7.33 23.79 10.16
N LEU A 685 7.69 24.69 11.08
CA LEU A 685 7.98 24.39 12.49
C LEU A 685 6.82 24.86 13.35
N TYR A 686 6.36 23.99 14.25
CA TYR A 686 5.33 24.29 15.23
C TYR A 686 5.89 24.06 16.64
N THR A 687 5.52 24.93 17.58
CA THR A 687 5.77 24.73 19.03
C THR A 687 4.47 24.86 19.79
N TYR A 688 4.05 23.76 20.41
CA TYR A 688 2.79 23.66 21.16
C TYR A 688 3.07 23.68 22.65
N GLY A 689 2.38 24.57 23.38
CA GLY A 689 2.32 24.53 24.84
C GLY A 689 1.17 23.63 25.28
N VAL A 690 1.46 22.40 25.71
CA VAL A 690 0.46 21.41 26.10
C VAL A 690 0.38 21.26 27.62
N LEU A 691 -0.76 21.64 28.20
CA LEU A 691 -1.03 21.45 29.62
C LEU A 691 -1.70 20.09 29.85
N VAL A 692 -1.03 19.25 30.64
CA VAL A 692 -1.42 17.87 30.94
C VAL A 692 -1.82 17.76 32.40
N LYS A 693 -2.90 17.01 32.66
CA LYS A 693 -3.45 16.76 34.00
C LYS A 693 -3.73 15.27 34.20
N ALA A 694 -3.42 14.75 35.39
CA ALA A 694 -3.75 13.38 35.76
C ALA A 694 -4.04 13.24 37.25
N ASN A 695 -4.88 12.28 37.62
CA ASN A 695 -5.28 12.06 39.02
C ASN A 695 -4.34 11.11 39.80
N ALA A 696 -3.08 10.97 39.36
CA ALA A 696 -2.04 10.19 40.03
C ALA A 696 -0.79 11.05 40.29
N PRO A 697 -0.16 10.93 41.47
CA PRO A 697 0.97 11.79 41.84
C PRO A 697 2.17 11.59 40.91
N ARG A 698 2.80 12.71 40.49
CA ARG A 698 3.94 12.75 39.54
C ARG A 698 3.67 12.14 38.16
N SER A 699 2.44 11.72 37.87
CA SER A 699 2.13 11.06 36.61
C SER A 699 2.22 12.02 35.42
N ALA A 700 1.91 13.32 35.60
CA ALA A 700 2.02 14.29 34.52
C ALA A 700 3.48 14.47 34.04
N LEU A 701 4.47 14.18 34.89
CA LEU A 701 5.90 14.17 34.54
C LEU A 701 6.29 12.98 33.62
N SER A 702 5.48 11.91 33.59
CA SER A 702 5.71 10.73 32.75
C SER A 702 5.10 10.86 31.35
N THR A 703 4.59 12.05 31.00
CA THR A 703 3.94 12.27 29.70
C THR A 703 4.95 12.23 28.57
N ASN A 704 4.67 11.41 27.56
CA ASN A 704 5.42 11.40 26.31
C ASN A 704 4.56 11.90 25.17
N PHE A 705 5.17 12.53 24.18
CA PHE A 705 4.47 13.04 23.00
C PHE A 705 4.88 12.25 21.76
N ALA A 706 3.91 12.03 20.88
CA ALA A 706 4.11 11.45 19.56
C ALA A 706 3.44 12.33 18.51
N ILE A 707 3.95 12.30 17.29
CA ILE A 707 3.40 13.02 16.15
C ILE A 707 3.05 12.03 15.07
N TYR A 708 1.79 12.09 14.67
CA TYR A 708 1.26 11.41 13.52
C TYR A 708 1.17 12.42 12.38
N LEU A 709 1.83 12.17 11.27
CA LEU A 709 1.77 13.04 10.10
C LEU A 709 1.48 12.23 8.83
N ASN A 710 0.62 12.76 7.98
CA ASN A 710 0.22 12.14 6.73
C ASN A 710 0.77 12.97 5.57
N TYR A 711 1.77 12.43 4.90
CA TYR A 711 2.47 13.09 3.80
C TYR A 711 2.48 12.18 2.58
N GLY A 712 1.94 12.66 1.46
CA GLY A 712 1.88 11.88 0.22
C GLY A 712 1.08 10.57 0.32
N GLY A 713 0.07 10.50 1.20
CA GLY A 713 -0.72 9.28 1.43
C GLY A 713 -0.14 8.32 2.49
N ILE A 714 1.06 8.62 3.01
CA ILE A 714 1.79 7.79 3.96
C ILE A 714 1.70 8.40 5.36
N LEU A 715 1.26 7.60 6.34
CA LEU A 715 1.30 7.95 7.75
C LEU A 715 2.71 7.69 8.31
N TYR A 716 3.30 8.70 8.90
CA TYR A 716 4.52 8.62 9.68
C TYR A 716 4.21 8.86 11.15
N ASN A 717 4.88 8.12 12.02
CA ASN A 717 4.77 8.25 13.47
C ASN A 717 6.15 8.54 14.06
N TYR A 718 6.28 9.65 14.79
CA TYR A 718 7.51 10.07 15.42
C TYR A 718 7.30 10.29 16.92
N THR A 719 8.03 9.56 17.76
CA THR A 719 8.08 9.83 19.19
C THR A 719 9.00 11.02 19.47
N CYS A 720 8.48 12.01 20.18
CA CYS A 720 9.20 13.24 20.49
C CYS A 720 10.33 13.00 21.50
N GLY A 721 11.51 13.56 21.23
CA GLY A 721 12.72 13.37 22.02
C GLY A 721 13.64 12.22 21.56
N VAL A 722 13.18 11.38 20.61
CA VAL A 722 14.00 10.31 20.01
C VAL A 722 14.59 10.73 18.66
N VAL A 723 13.92 11.63 17.93
CA VAL A 723 14.30 12.06 16.58
C VAL A 723 14.39 13.58 16.47
N ASN A 724 15.25 14.09 15.59
CA ASN A 724 15.42 15.54 15.38
C ASN A 724 14.18 16.25 14.81
N VAL A 725 13.17 15.50 14.36
CA VAL A 725 11.92 16.03 13.77
C VAL A 725 10.90 16.44 14.85
N CYS A 726 10.95 15.85 16.05
CA CYS A 726 10.12 16.24 17.18
C CYS A 726 10.90 16.23 18.50
N ASN A 727 10.80 17.32 19.24
CA ASN A 727 11.36 17.47 20.57
C ASN A 727 10.27 17.85 21.58
N GLN A 728 10.43 17.41 22.82
CA GLN A 728 9.57 17.77 23.94
C GLN A 728 10.43 18.31 25.09
N THR A 729 10.03 19.41 25.70
CA THR A 729 10.68 19.96 26.89
C THR A 729 9.64 20.28 27.96
N LEU A 730 9.93 19.94 29.22
CA LEU A 730 9.09 20.33 30.35
C LEU A 730 9.26 21.83 30.58
N ALA A 731 8.19 22.61 30.38
CA ALA A 731 8.22 24.05 30.57
C ALA A 731 8.00 24.42 32.04
N THR A 732 7.00 23.82 32.68
CA THR A 732 6.67 24.10 34.09
C THR A 732 5.94 22.91 34.71
N TYR A 733 6.29 22.54 35.92
CA TYR A 733 5.56 21.57 36.74
C TYR A 733 4.85 22.29 37.88
N TYR A 734 3.53 22.13 37.97
CA TYR A 734 2.70 22.83 38.96
C TYR A 734 2.44 22.00 40.23
N GLY A 735 2.89 20.74 40.27
CA GLY A 735 2.74 19.87 41.44
C GLY A 735 1.41 19.10 41.48
N TYR A 736 1.26 18.31 42.55
CA TYR A 736 0.06 17.52 42.84
C TYR A 736 -0.77 18.22 43.93
N PHE A 737 -1.88 18.85 43.53
CA PHE A 737 -2.77 19.58 44.42
C PHE A 737 -4.23 19.18 44.17
N GLY A 738 -5.00 19.02 45.24
CA GLY A 738 -6.43 18.68 45.14
C GLY A 738 -6.73 17.34 44.43
N GLY A 739 -5.79 16.39 44.48
CA GLY A 739 -5.94 15.09 43.81
C GLY A 739 -5.58 15.08 42.31
N ILE A 740 -4.97 16.16 41.80
CA ILE A 740 -4.62 16.32 40.39
C ILE A 740 -3.15 16.78 40.27
N ASP A 741 -2.40 16.07 39.44
CA ASP A 741 -1.04 16.38 39.03
C ASP A 741 -1.06 17.19 37.74
N VAL A 742 -0.29 18.27 37.64
CA VAL A 742 -0.34 19.18 36.49
C VAL A 742 1.07 19.56 36.00
N ALA A 743 1.28 19.44 34.68
CA ALA A 743 2.52 19.82 34.01
C ALA A 743 2.25 20.50 32.65
N LEU A 744 3.09 21.46 32.28
CA LEU A 744 3.08 22.12 30.97
C LEU A 744 4.34 21.71 30.19
N TYR A 745 4.13 21.24 28.97
CA TYR A 745 5.19 20.86 28.04
C TYR A 745 5.23 21.76 26.81
N ASN A 746 6.43 22.02 26.32
CA ASN A 746 6.67 22.58 25.00
C ASN A 746 7.03 21.44 24.05
N VAL A 747 6.16 21.19 23.08
CA VAL A 747 6.36 20.17 22.03
C VAL A 747 6.68 20.90 20.74
N THR A 748 7.90 20.78 20.25
CA THR A 748 8.39 21.44 19.05
C THR A 748 8.64 20.43 17.94
N PHE A 749 8.11 20.68 16.75
CA PHE A 749 8.18 19.69 15.67
C PHE A 749 8.12 20.27 14.26
N LEU A 750 8.80 19.58 13.35
CA LEU A 750 8.92 19.95 11.95
C LEU A 750 7.97 19.10 11.08
N VAL A 751 7.17 19.76 10.26
CA VAL A 751 6.15 19.13 9.42
C VAL A 751 6.37 19.56 7.96
N PRO A 752 6.35 18.64 6.98
CA PRO A 752 6.31 19.01 5.57
C PRO A 752 5.15 19.97 5.28
N ARG A 753 5.31 20.85 4.29
CA ARG A 753 4.18 21.67 3.86
C ARG A 753 3.07 20.77 3.31
N HIS A 754 1.84 21.17 3.58
CA HIS A 754 0.64 20.53 3.04
C HIS A 754 0.44 19.06 3.50
N SER A 755 1.03 18.65 4.61
CA SER A 755 0.66 17.42 5.31
C SER A 755 -0.30 17.69 6.47
N SER A 756 -1.26 16.80 6.68
CA SER A 756 -2.06 16.78 7.90
C SER A 756 -1.30 16.11 9.04
N PHE A 757 -1.52 16.55 10.27
CA PHE A 757 -0.83 16.03 11.43
C PHE A 757 -1.66 16.12 12.72
N ALA A 758 -1.29 15.30 13.70
CA ALA A 758 -1.79 15.36 15.07
C ALA A 758 -0.66 15.12 16.07
N VAL A 759 -0.66 15.89 17.14
CA VAL A 759 0.18 15.63 18.32
C VAL A 759 -0.63 14.78 19.29
N VAL A 760 -0.05 13.71 19.80
CA VAL A 760 -0.68 12.79 20.76
C VAL A 760 0.14 12.74 22.03
N ALA A 761 -0.47 13.09 23.16
CA ALA A 761 0.10 12.93 24.48
C ALA A 761 -0.22 11.53 25.02
N GLN A 762 0.80 10.79 25.44
CA GLN A 762 0.69 9.49 26.07
C GLN A 762 0.93 9.64 27.57
N LEU A 763 -0.08 9.28 28.36
CA LEU A 763 -0.05 9.43 29.82
C LEU A 763 -0.76 8.26 30.47
N LEU A 764 -0.07 7.55 31.37
CA LEU A 764 -0.61 6.37 32.06
C LEU A 764 -1.19 5.31 31.10
N GLY A 765 -0.62 5.18 29.90
CA GLY A 765 -1.09 4.26 28.85
C GLY A 765 -2.29 4.77 28.04
N ALA A 766 -2.92 5.88 28.44
CA ALA A 766 -3.94 6.55 27.64
C ALA A 766 -3.29 7.48 26.61
N GLN A 767 -3.90 7.58 25.43
CA GLN A 767 -3.43 8.43 24.34
C GLN A 767 -4.43 9.58 24.14
N LEU A 768 -3.96 10.83 24.08
CA LEU A 768 -4.81 12.03 24.00
C LEU A 768 -4.36 12.88 22.82
N ALA A 769 -5.22 13.12 21.82
CA ALA A 769 -4.93 14.02 20.71
C ALA A 769 -4.94 15.49 21.17
N VAL A 770 -4.03 16.31 20.65
CA VAL A 770 -3.85 17.71 21.06
C VAL A 770 -3.62 18.58 19.83
N ASN A 771 -4.65 19.27 19.35
CA ASN A 771 -4.57 20.21 18.23
C ASN A 771 -5.15 21.58 18.58
N ASN A 772 -4.84 22.61 17.78
CA ASN A 772 -5.40 23.95 17.95
C ASN A 772 -6.00 24.46 16.64
N LEU A 773 -7.34 24.58 16.63
CA LEU A 773 -8.12 24.98 15.46
C LEU A 773 -7.94 26.45 15.06
N THR A 774 -7.39 27.31 15.95
CA THR A 774 -7.12 28.70 15.56
C THR A 774 -5.93 28.84 14.61
N VAL A 775 -5.06 27.83 14.56
CA VAL A 775 -3.85 27.81 13.71
C VAL A 775 -3.92 26.70 12.66
N VAL A 776 -4.56 25.58 12.99
CA VAL A 776 -4.64 24.39 12.15
C VAL A 776 -6.11 24.05 11.92
N HIS A 777 -6.68 24.59 10.85
CA HIS A 777 -8.05 24.32 10.40
C HIS A 777 -8.07 24.01 8.90
N PRO A 778 -9.08 23.28 8.40
CA PRO A 778 -9.37 23.24 6.97
C PRO A 778 -9.82 24.62 6.52
N GLN A 779 -9.59 24.95 5.25
CA GLN A 779 -10.10 26.18 4.66
C GLN A 779 -10.49 25.84 3.24
N VAL A 780 -11.78 25.57 3.03
CA VAL A 780 -12.27 24.98 1.79
C VAL A 780 -13.05 26.00 0.98
N TYR A 781 -12.64 26.15 -0.27
CA TYR A 781 -13.38 26.89 -1.27
C TYR A 781 -14.16 25.90 -2.14
N TYR A 782 -15.45 26.16 -2.32
CA TYR A 782 -16.29 25.31 -3.16
C TYR A 782 -16.84 26.06 -4.36
N ILE A 783 -16.93 25.36 -5.50
CA ILE A 783 -17.46 25.87 -6.76
C ILE A 783 -18.37 24.82 -7.37
N TRP A 784 -19.59 25.24 -7.74
CA TRP A 784 -20.55 24.41 -8.46
C TRP A 784 -20.42 24.59 -9.97
N SER A 785 -20.43 23.50 -10.72
CA SER A 785 -20.53 23.48 -12.19
C SER A 785 -21.43 22.31 -12.62
N GLY A 786 -22.71 22.61 -12.86
CA GLY A 786 -23.72 21.57 -13.11
C GLY A 786 -23.85 20.61 -11.92
N ASN A 787 -23.63 19.31 -12.15
CA ASN A 787 -23.65 18.26 -11.13
C ASN A 787 -22.28 18.03 -10.46
N SER A 788 -21.25 18.80 -10.85
CA SER A 788 -19.90 18.71 -10.29
C SER A 788 -19.69 19.76 -9.20
N LEU A 789 -19.21 19.31 -8.05
CA LEU A 789 -18.81 20.13 -6.92
C LEU A 789 -17.29 20.09 -6.80
N TYR A 790 -16.63 21.19 -7.14
CA TYR A 790 -15.19 21.34 -6.95
C TYR A 790 -14.91 21.86 -5.55
N LEU A 791 -14.08 21.14 -4.80
CA LEU A 791 -13.64 21.47 -3.44
C LEU A 791 -12.15 21.73 -3.46
N ILE A 792 -11.72 22.90 -3.00
CA ILE A 792 -10.32 23.32 -2.95
C ILE A 792 -9.96 23.61 -1.50
N ASN A 793 -9.17 22.74 -0.87
CA ASN A 793 -8.71 22.97 0.49
C ASN A 793 -7.34 23.64 0.46
N ILE A 794 -7.27 24.85 1.01
CA ILE A 794 -6.01 25.60 1.15
C ILE A 794 -5.52 25.66 2.61
N GLY A 795 -6.26 25.06 3.54
CA GLY A 795 -5.93 25.00 4.96
C GLY A 795 -4.80 24.03 5.27
N ASN A 796 -4.55 23.83 6.56
CA ASN A 796 -3.46 22.98 7.09
C ASN A 796 -3.96 21.64 7.66
N MET A 797 -5.25 21.35 7.49
CA MET A 797 -5.90 20.13 7.95
C MET A 797 -6.80 19.58 6.83
N ASP A 798 -6.96 18.26 6.76
CA ASP A 798 -7.86 17.61 5.81
C ASP A 798 -9.31 18.08 6.11
N ALA A 799 -10.07 18.38 5.05
CA ALA A 799 -11.49 18.71 5.13
C ALA A 799 -12.35 17.50 4.80
N VAL A 800 -13.54 17.40 5.39
CA VAL A 800 -14.37 16.19 5.32
C VAL A 800 -15.84 16.49 5.07
N PHE A 801 -16.42 15.77 4.12
CA PHE A 801 -17.83 15.88 3.73
C PHE A 801 -18.54 14.52 3.78
N TYR A 802 -19.73 14.50 4.39
CA TYR A 802 -20.59 13.34 4.64
C TYR A 802 -21.82 13.37 3.73
N PHE A 803 -21.88 12.47 2.75
CA PHE A 803 -23.01 12.34 1.81
C PHE A 803 -23.86 11.10 2.14
N PRO A 804 -25.04 11.23 2.75
CA PRO A 804 -25.92 10.09 3.05
C PRO A 804 -26.47 9.41 1.79
N TRP A 805 -26.62 8.08 1.83
CA TRP A 805 -27.25 7.29 0.75
C TRP A 805 -28.79 7.23 0.86
N GLN A 806 -29.35 7.75 1.95
CA GLN A 806 -30.79 7.71 2.24
C GLN A 806 -31.48 9.05 1.96
N SER A 807 -32.81 9.01 1.90
CA SER A 807 -33.68 10.21 1.88
C SER A 807 -33.64 11.06 0.60
N GLY A 808 -33.43 10.44 -0.58
CA GLY A 808 -33.48 11.14 -1.88
C GLY A 808 -32.38 12.18 -2.09
N ARG A 809 -31.35 12.20 -1.23
CA ARG A 809 -30.19 13.08 -1.37
C ARG A 809 -29.26 12.57 -2.48
N PRO A 810 -28.54 13.47 -3.18
CA PRO A 810 -27.63 13.08 -4.24
C PRO A 810 -26.53 12.16 -3.72
N ILE A 811 -26.36 11.03 -4.39
CA ILE A 811 -25.28 10.08 -4.12
C ILE A 811 -24.04 10.57 -4.86
N VAL A 812 -22.88 10.44 -4.21
CA VAL A 812 -21.59 10.71 -4.85
C VAL A 812 -21.32 9.62 -5.89
N GLN A 813 -21.38 9.98 -7.16
CA GLN A 813 -21.08 9.07 -8.28
C GLN A 813 -19.58 8.81 -8.36
N SER A 814 -18.78 9.89 -8.34
CA SER A 814 -17.32 9.83 -8.47
C SER A 814 -16.65 10.97 -7.71
N VAL A 815 -15.41 10.72 -7.33
CA VAL A 815 -14.50 11.70 -6.74
C VAL A 815 -13.20 11.65 -7.52
N THR A 816 -12.71 12.81 -7.97
CA THR A 816 -11.52 12.88 -8.81
C THR A 816 -10.61 14.02 -8.36
N PRO A 817 -9.33 13.77 -8.04
CA PRO A 817 -8.68 12.45 -7.92
C PRO A 817 -9.19 11.69 -6.70
N ASN A 818 -9.10 10.36 -6.79
CA ASN A 818 -9.29 9.45 -5.66
C ASN A 818 -8.02 8.60 -5.48
N ASP A 819 -6.87 9.28 -5.41
CA ASP A 819 -5.54 8.68 -5.34
C ASP A 819 -5.04 8.50 -3.89
N GLY A 820 -5.78 9.02 -2.91
CA GLY A 820 -5.35 9.06 -1.52
C GLY A 820 -4.21 10.05 -1.25
N VAL A 821 -3.77 10.85 -2.21
CA VAL A 821 -2.79 11.94 -2.00
C VAL A 821 -3.50 13.28 -2.00
N PHE A 822 -4.23 13.57 -3.08
CA PHE A 822 -4.94 14.82 -3.32
C PHE A 822 -6.46 14.71 -3.14
N GLY A 823 -7.00 13.50 -3.02
CA GLY A 823 -8.41 13.28 -2.72
C GLY A 823 -8.66 11.85 -2.30
N ALA A 824 -9.67 11.66 -1.45
CA ALA A 824 -10.12 10.33 -1.09
C ALA A 824 -11.65 10.27 -0.97
N ARG A 825 -12.21 9.18 -1.47
CA ARG A 825 -13.59 8.76 -1.27
C ARG A 825 -13.60 7.51 -0.42
N LEU A 826 -14.38 7.53 0.66
CA LEU A 826 -14.63 6.37 1.49
C LEU A 826 -16.13 6.21 1.65
N ASP A 827 -16.69 5.13 1.10
CA ASP A 827 -18.06 4.77 1.45
C ASP A 827 -18.02 4.11 2.83
N ILE A 828 -18.88 4.51 3.76
CA ILE A 828 -18.89 4.08 5.16
C ILE A 828 -20.24 3.48 5.53
N ALA A 829 -20.23 2.29 6.13
CA ALA A 829 -21.41 1.69 6.74
C ALA A 829 -21.51 2.09 8.21
N GLY A 830 -22.61 2.76 8.57
CA GLY A 830 -22.95 3.10 9.94
C GLY A 830 -23.54 1.90 10.72
N PRO A 831 -23.52 1.96 12.05
CA PRO A 831 -23.88 0.84 12.93
C PRO A 831 -25.35 0.36 12.82
N ASN A 832 -26.25 1.19 12.28
CA ASN A 832 -27.68 0.87 12.12
C ASN A 832 -28.08 0.56 10.66
N GLY A 833 -27.12 0.29 9.76
CA GLY A 833 -27.40 0.07 8.33
C GLY A 833 -27.50 1.34 7.48
N ASN A 834 -27.34 2.53 8.09
CA ASN A 834 -27.18 3.79 7.38
C ASN A 834 -25.86 3.77 6.61
N LYS A 835 -25.85 4.32 5.39
CA LYS A 835 -24.67 4.35 4.52
C LYS A 835 -24.38 5.78 4.11
N TRP A 836 -23.10 6.11 4.03
CA TRP A 836 -22.62 7.44 3.69
C TRP A 836 -21.46 7.31 2.72
N THR A 837 -21.28 8.30 1.85
CA THR A 837 -20.01 8.52 1.17
C THR A 837 -19.30 9.67 1.84
N LEU A 838 -18.10 9.40 2.31
CA LEU A 838 -17.18 10.37 2.82
C LEU A 838 -16.28 10.88 1.70
N VAL A 839 -16.20 12.19 1.55
CA VAL A 839 -15.24 12.84 0.65
C VAL A 839 -14.25 13.61 1.48
N ILE A 840 -12.98 13.41 1.18
CA ILE A 840 -11.87 13.97 1.95
C ILE A 840 -11.00 14.76 1.02
N VAL A 841 -10.73 15.99 1.43
CA VAL A 841 -9.97 16.96 0.65
C VAL A 841 -8.74 17.35 1.48
N PRO A 842 -7.57 16.75 1.19
CA PRO A 842 -6.34 17.03 1.94
C PRO A 842 -5.87 18.49 1.81
N PRO A 843 -4.96 18.97 2.68
CA PRO A 843 -4.35 20.28 2.57
C PRO A 843 -3.78 20.55 1.17
N ALA A 844 -3.92 21.80 0.70
CA ALA A 844 -3.52 22.24 -0.63
C ALA A 844 -3.94 21.32 -1.77
N SER A 845 -5.13 20.73 -1.69
CA SER A 845 -5.66 19.84 -2.72
C SER A 845 -6.94 20.38 -3.33
N ALA A 846 -7.22 19.96 -4.56
CA ALA A 846 -8.49 20.21 -5.24
C ALA A 846 -9.13 18.85 -5.57
N VAL A 847 -10.44 18.74 -5.44
CA VAL A 847 -11.20 17.51 -5.69
C VAL A 847 -12.49 17.87 -6.41
N ASN A 848 -12.85 17.11 -7.44
CA ASN A 848 -14.16 17.18 -8.09
C ASN A 848 -15.03 16.04 -7.55
N VAL A 849 -16.20 16.39 -7.02
CA VAL A 849 -17.23 15.46 -6.57
C VAL A 849 -18.40 15.52 -7.53
N THR A 850 -18.64 14.44 -8.26
CA THR A 850 -19.79 14.35 -9.17
C THR A 850 -20.97 13.72 -8.45
N LEU A 851 -22.11 14.41 -8.47
CA LEU A 851 -23.34 14.03 -7.78
C LEU A 851 -24.42 13.54 -8.76
N THR A 852 -25.31 12.65 -8.29
CA THR A 852 -26.46 12.20 -9.09
C THR A 852 -27.49 13.29 -9.39
N ALA A 853 -27.54 14.35 -8.57
CA ALA A 853 -28.43 15.49 -8.73
C ALA A 853 -27.70 16.82 -8.46
N GLY A 854 -28.23 17.91 -9.02
CA GLY A 854 -27.58 19.23 -9.06
C GLY A 854 -27.45 19.96 -7.71
N GLN A 855 -26.99 21.21 -7.79
CA GLN A 855 -26.57 22.08 -6.68
C GLN A 855 -27.38 21.97 -5.38
N GLN A 856 -26.68 21.74 -4.26
CA GLN A 856 -27.23 21.65 -2.91
C GLN A 856 -26.46 22.54 -1.93
N ASN A 857 -27.02 22.79 -0.75
CA ASN A 857 -26.31 23.49 0.33
C ASN A 857 -25.20 22.58 0.89
N ILE A 858 -23.94 22.94 0.64
CA ILE A 858 -22.76 22.17 1.07
C ILE A 858 -22.65 22.04 2.59
N ASN A 859 -23.17 23.01 3.35
CA ASN A 859 -23.13 22.99 4.82
C ASN A 859 -23.90 21.80 5.41
N LEU A 860 -24.84 21.20 4.66
CA LEU A 860 -25.58 20.01 5.06
C LEU A 860 -24.73 18.73 5.04
N TYR A 861 -23.58 18.77 4.35
CA TYR A 861 -22.65 17.64 4.22
C TYR A 861 -21.38 17.87 5.03
N ALA A 862 -21.13 19.08 5.54
CA ALA A 862 -19.95 19.38 6.33
C ALA A 862 -20.23 19.34 7.86
N PRO A 863 -19.27 18.88 8.66
CA PRO A 863 -19.31 18.95 10.12
C PRO A 863 -19.50 20.37 10.65
N THR A 864 -20.24 20.53 11.76
CA THR A 864 -20.57 21.84 12.34
C THR A 864 -19.35 22.70 12.65
N TRP A 865 -18.23 22.12 13.09
CA TRP A 865 -17.00 22.86 13.37
C TRP A 865 -16.25 23.32 12.10
N GLU A 866 -16.47 22.64 10.97
CA GLU A 866 -15.84 22.95 9.68
C GLU A 866 -16.62 24.05 8.93
N GLN A 867 -17.94 24.15 9.14
CA GLN A 867 -18.85 25.05 8.42
C GLN A 867 -18.39 26.52 8.37
N GLN A 868 -17.76 27.02 9.43
CA GLN A 868 -17.23 28.41 9.49
C GLN A 868 -16.02 28.65 8.57
N PHE A 869 -15.42 27.60 8.01
CA PHE A 869 -14.25 27.64 7.14
C PHE A 869 -14.57 27.23 5.69
N LEU A 870 -15.87 27.21 5.33
CA LEU A 870 -16.35 26.95 3.97
C LEU A 870 -16.66 28.27 3.28
N TYR A 871 -16.07 28.48 2.10
CA TYR A 871 -16.21 29.70 1.33
C TYR A 871 -16.67 29.38 -0.09
N GLN A 872 -17.67 30.09 -0.58
CA GLN A 872 -18.06 29.98 -1.98
C GLN A 872 -17.08 30.79 -2.84
N ALA A 873 -16.48 30.15 -3.85
CA ALA A 873 -15.69 30.86 -4.85
C ALA A 873 -16.56 31.17 -6.08
N PRO A 874 -16.45 32.39 -6.66
CA PRO A 874 -17.19 32.74 -7.85
C PRO A 874 -16.64 32.00 -9.07
N LEU A 875 -17.54 31.55 -9.97
CA LEU A 875 -17.18 31.06 -11.30
C LEU A 875 -17.66 32.08 -12.34
N GLY A 876 -16.75 32.51 -13.22
CA GLY A 876 -17.07 33.41 -14.32
C GLY A 876 -18.02 32.76 -15.33
N SER A 877 -18.91 33.56 -15.93
CA SER A 877 -19.81 33.09 -16.97
C SER A 877 -19.03 32.56 -18.18
N ASN A 878 -19.47 31.45 -18.76
CA ASN A 878 -18.84 30.76 -19.90
C ASN A 878 -17.40 30.26 -19.67
N CYS A 879 -16.90 30.27 -18.43
CA CYS A 879 -15.60 29.69 -18.12
C CYS A 879 -15.68 28.16 -17.96
N ARG A 880 -14.53 27.50 -18.08
CA ARG A 880 -14.33 26.07 -17.83
C ARG A 880 -13.28 25.89 -16.76
N LEU A 881 -13.38 24.80 -15.99
CA LEU A 881 -12.46 24.46 -14.93
C LEU A 881 -11.60 23.27 -15.37
N LEU A 882 -10.31 23.34 -15.06
CA LEU A 882 -9.35 22.27 -15.27
C LEU A 882 -8.60 22.04 -13.96
N GLN A 883 -8.56 20.81 -13.48
CA GLN A 883 -7.81 20.45 -12.28
C GLN A 883 -6.33 20.28 -12.64
N VAL A 884 -5.44 20.86 -11.84
CA VAL A 884 -3.97 20.84 -12.05
C VAL A 884 -3.30 20.37 -10.77
N TYR A 885 -2.36 19.42 -10.90
CA TYR A 885 -1.64 18.85 -9.77
C TYR A 885 -0.13 18.93 -9.97
N PHE A 886 0.57 19.27 -8.88
CA PHE A 886 2.01 19.39 -8.76
C PHE A 886 2.47 18.38 -7.70
N PRO A 887 2.85 17.15 -8.10
CA PRO A 887 3.16 16.06 -7.16
C PRO A 887 4.56 16.14 -6.57
N SER A 888 5.39 17.09 -6.99
CA SER A 888 6.79 17.22 -6.56
C SER A 888 6.96 18.18 -5.38
N ASN A 889 8.15 18.20 -4.79
CA ASN A 889 8.57 19.17 -3.77
C ASN A 889 9.12 20.47 -4.36
N TYR A 890 8.66 20.88 -5.55
CA TYR A 890 9.21 22.04 -6.25
C TYR A 890 9.16 23.32 -5.39
N ALA A 891 10.34 23.86 -5.07
CA ALA A 891 10.52 25.01 -4.18
C ALA A 891 10.59 26.34 -4.95
N GLY A 892 10.72 26.30 -6.27
CA GLY A 892 10.78 27.45 -7.16
C GLY A 892 9.54 28.36 -7.12
N THR A 893 9.67 29.53 -7.74
CA THR A 893 8.64 30.58 -7.78
C THR A 893 7.82 30.57 -9.06
N ASN A 894 8.22 29.83 -10.08
CA ASN A 894 7.50 29.77 -11.34
C ASN A 894 7.65 28.41 -11.99
N LEU A 895 6.63 28.00 -12.74
CA LEU A 895 6.63 26.78 -13.54
C LEU A 895 5.83 27.03 -14.82
N THR A 896 6.34 26.52 -15.94
CA THR A 896 5.67 26.64 -17.24
C THR A 896 4.98 25.32 -17.55
N LEU A 897 3.66 25.35 -17.71
CA LEU A 897 2.86 24.19 -18.07
C LEU A 897 2.59 24.18 -19.57
N ILE A 898 2.80 23.05 -20.22
CA ILE A 898 2.46 22.85 -21.64
C ILE A 898 1.10 22.16 -21.77
N ILE A 899 0.08 22.88 -22.23
CA ILE A 899 -1.27 22.35 -22.40
C ILE A 899 -1.46 21.92 -23.86
N PRO A 900 -1.61 20.61 -24.15
CA PRO A 900 -1.89 20.15 -25.50
C PRO A 900 -3.26 20.62 -25.99
N PRO A 901 -3.42 20.85 -27.30
CA PRO A 901 -4.69 21.30 -27.92
C PRO A 901 -5.86 20.36 -27.61
N ALA A 902 -5.62 19.06 -27.47
CA ALA A 902 -6.64 18.07 -27.15
C ALA A 902 -7.39 18.39 -25.83
N ILE A 903 -6.67 18.84 -24.79
CA ILE A 903 -7.28 19.17 -23.49
C ILE A 903 -8.23 20.37 -23.63
N LEU A 904 -7.80 21.42 -24.32
CA LEU A 904 -8.61 22.63 -24.55
C LEU A 904 -9.82 22.34 -25.45
N ASN A 905 -9.64 21.48 -26.46
CA ASN A 905 -10.72 21.03 -27.34
C ASN A 905 -11.78 20.23 -26.56
N SER A 906 -11.36 19.33 -25.65
CA SER A 906 -12.28 18.58 -24.77
C SER A 906 -13.06 19.48 -23.82
N LEU A 907 -12.49 20.62 -23.40
CA LEU A 907 -13.21 21.65 -22.64
C LEU A 907 -14.19 22.47 -23.49
N GLY A 908 -14.22 22.25 -24.81
CA GLY A 908 -15.12 22.90 -25.76
C GLY A 908 -14.56 24.15 -26.43
N PHE A 909 -13.26 24.45 -26.28
CA PHE A 909 -12.61 25.55 -26.99
C PHE A 909 -12.15 25.11 -28.38
N LYS A 910 -12.16 26.02 -29.37
CA LYS A 910 -11.64 25.73 -30.71
C LYS A 910 -10.22 26.26 -30.83
N THR A 911 -9.34 25.57 -31.57
CA THR A 911 -7.95 26.01 -31.79
C THR A 911 -7.83 27.44 -32.31
N SER A 912 -8.77 27.89 -33.16
CA SER A 912 -8.83 29.27 -33.66
C SER A 912 -9.05 30.34 -32.57
N THR A 913 -9.54 29.93 -31.39
CA THR A 913 -9.84 30.81 -30.26
C THR A 913 -8.78 30.79 -29.16
N PHE A 914 -7.72 29.98 -29.29
CA PHE A 914 -6.71 29.84 -28.23
C PHE A 914 -5.97 31.14 -27.90
N ASN A 915 -5.81 32.05 -28.87
CA ASN A 915 -5.19 33.36 -28.66
C ASN A 915 -6.08 34.36 -27.89
N THR A 916 -7.36 34.04 -27.74
CA THR A 916 -8.38 34.86 -27.08
C THR A 916 -8.95 34.13 -25.86
N LEU A 917 -8.13 33.34 -25.19
CA LEU A 917 -8.44 32.75 -23.89
C LEU A 917 -7.81 33.56 -22.76
N SER A 918 -8.41 33.52 -21.59
CA SER A 918 -7.84 34.02 -20.34
C SER A 918 -7.71 32.85 -19.37
N PHE A 919 -6.55 32.74 -18.74
CA PHE A 919 -6.22 31.66 -17.81
C PHE A 919 -6.04 32.26 -16.41
N THR A 920 -6.87 31.89 -15.45
CA THR A 920 -6.75 32.32 -14.05
C THR A 920 -6.58 31.09 -13.17
N ILE A 921 -5.66 31.14 -12.21
CA ILE A 921 -5.40 30.01 -11.31
C ILE A 921 -5.93 30.31 -9.92
N PHE A 922 -6.52 29.32 -9.27
CA PHE A 922 -6.98 29.46 -7.90
C PHE A 922 -5.78 29.47 -6.95
N THR A 923 -5.71 30.49 -6.10
CA THR A 923 -4.61 30.73 -5.17
C THR A 923 -5.13 30.79 -3.73
N SER A 924 -4.35 31.35 -2.81
CA SER A 924 -4.57 31.30 -1.35
C SER A 924 -5.88 31.93 -0.84
N ASN A 925 -6.63 32.67 -1.62
CA ASN A 925 -7.94 33.18 -1.19
C ASN A 925 -8.86 33.58 -2.36
N GLY A 926 -8.53 33.18 -3.58
CA GLY A 926 -9.27 33.57 -4.77
C GLY A 926 -8.50 33.34 -6.07
N TRP A 927 -9.11 33.79 -7.16
CA TRP A 927 -8.54 33.75 -8.51
C TRP A 927 -7.43 34.78 -8.66
N SER A 928 -6.23 34.32 -9.02
CA SER A 928 -5.12 35.20 -9.40
C SER A 928 -5.43 35.88 -10.74
N PRO A 929 -4.86 37.07 -11.02
CA PRO A 929 -4.99 37.72 -12.32
C PRO A 929 -4.60 36.80 -13.49
N PRO A 930 -5.04 37.10 -14.73
CA PRO A 930 -4.73 36.29 -15.89
C PRO A 930 -3.24 35.98 -16.01
N LEU A 931 -2.93 34.70 -16.04
CA LEU A 931 -1.59 34.16 -16.20
C LEU A 931 -1.08 34.49 -17.61
N LYS A 932 0.22 34.76 -17.69
CA LYS A 932 0.88 34.94 -18.98
C LYS A 932 0.95 33.59 -19.68
N TYR A 933 0.47 33.55 -20.91
CA TYR A 933 0.57 32.37 -21.76
C TYR A 933 0.94 32.75 -23.19
N SER A 934 1.43 31.78 -23.95
CA SER A 934 1.72 31.91 -25.38
C SER A 934 1.15 30.70 -26.10
N VAL A 935 0.59 30.92 -27.28
CA VAL A 935 0.19 29.83 -28.18
C VAL A 935 1.39 29.53 -29.07
N ALA A 936 1.93 28.32 -28.95
CA ALA A 936 3.10 27.92 -29.73
C ALA A 936 2.71 27.40 -31.12
N GLY A 937 3.72 27.06 -31.93
CA GLY A 937 3.56 26.75 -33.35
C GLY A 937 2.70 25.52 -33.66
N TRP A 938 2.50 24.62 -32.68
CA TRP A 938 1.81 23.34 -32.86
C TRP A 938 0.46 23.31 -32.13
N GLY A 939 -0.17 24.48 -31.97
CA GLY A 939 -1.51 24.63 -31.38
C GLY A 939 -1.57 24.40 -29.86
N ASP A 940 -0.43 24.20 -29.22
CA ASP A 940 -0.26 24.04 -27.78
C ASP A 940 -0.15 25.39 -27.05
N VAL A 941 -0.55 25.40 -25.78
CA VAL A 941 -0.54 26.59 -24.93
C VAL A 941 0.50 26.44 -23.83
N TRP A 942 1.48 27.34 -23.81
CA TRP A 942 2.50 27.42 -22.77
C TRP A 942 2.04 28.43 -21.74
N LEU A 943 1.79 27.98 -20.52
CA LEU A 943 1.22 28.77 -19.44
C LEU A 943 2.25 28.96 -18.32
N ASN A 944 2.65 30.20 -18.05
CA ASN A 944 3.55 30.50 -16.94
C ASN A 944 2.77 30.76 -15.66
N VAL A 945 2.92 29.86 -14.70
CA VAL A 945 2.36 30.01 -13.35
C VAL A 945 3.46 30.60 -12.47
N ALA A 946 3.28 31.84 -11.99
CA ALA A 946 4.21 32.49 -11.06
C ALA A 946 3.57 32.63 -9.67
N GLN A 947 4.25 32.16 -8.64
CA GLN A 947 3.77 32.02 -7.26
C GLN A 947 4.88 32.22 -6.23
N ASN A 948 4.49 32.32 -4.96
CA ASN A 948 5.44 32.42 -3.84
C ASN A 948 6.27 31.12 -3.70
N LYS A 949 7.50 31.22 -3.16
CA LYS A 949 8.39 30.06 -2.96
C LYS A 949 7.70 28.90 -2.23
N GLY A 950 7.85 27.70 -2.78
CA GLY A 950 7.25 26.46 -2.25
C GLY A 950 5.73 26.37 -2.37
N TRP A 951 5.08 27.23 -3.17
CA TRP A 951 3.64 27.10 -3.43
C TRP A 951 3.32 25.83 -4.21
N PHE A 952 4.18 25.42 -5.14
CA PHE A 952 3.97 24.23 -5.98
C PHE A 952 4.19 22.89 -5.27
N ALA A 953 4.81 22.89 -4.08
CA ALA A 953 5.13 21.65 -3.39
C ALA A 953 3.84 20.89 -3.02
N TYR A 954 3.65 19.66 -3.53
CA TYR A 954 2.50 18.78 -3.26
C TYR A 954 1.17 19.54 -3.27
N ARG A 955 0.82 20.14 -4.41
CA ARG A 955 -0.39 20.97 -4.54
C ARG A 955 -1.32 20.50 -5.65
N GLY A 956 -2.60 20.39 -5.34
CA GLY A 956 -3.71 20.40 -6.29
C GLY A 956 -4.42 21.76 -6.30
N THR A 957 -4.76 22.26 -7.47
CA THR A 957 -5.52 23.52 -7.63
C THR A 957 -6.40 23.48 -8.87
N LEU A 958 -7.18 24.55 -9.09
CA LEU A 958 -7.99 24.74 -10.29
C LEU A 958 -7.43 25.84 -11.18
N LEU A 959 -7.48 25.59 -12.48
CA LEU A 959 -7.30 26.57 -13.53
C LEU A 959 -8.66 26.88 -14.14
N GLN A 960 -9.03 28.14 -14.15
CA GLN A 960 -10.21 28.66 -14.82
C GLN A 960 -9.80 29.22 -16.18
N ILE A 961 -10.51 28.79 -17.22
CA ILE A 961 -10.25 29.14 -18.61
C ILE A 961 -11.51 29.83 -19.14
N CYS A 962 -11.38 31.09 -19.53
CA CYS A 962 -12.51 31.90 -19.99
C CYS A 962 -12.25 32.42 -21.42
N PRO A 963 -13.24 32.37 -22.31
CA PRO A 963 -13.13 33.03 -23.60
C PRO A 963 -13.17 34.56 -23.42
N THR A 964 -12.35 35.27 -24.18
CA THR A 964 -12.33 36.73 -24.25
C THR A 964 -12.55 37.21 -25.69
N SER A 965 -13.00 38.45 -25.86
CA SER A 965 -13.17 39.07 -27.19
C SER A 965 -11.88 39.68 -27.74
N THR A 966 -10.86 39.86 -26.89
CA THR A 966 -9.56 40.43 -27.24
C THR A 966 -8.46 39.39 -27.16
N LYS A 967 -7.40 39.57 -27.97
CA LYS A 967 -6.18 38.75 -27.91
C LYS A 967 -5.49 38.95 -26.56
N GLN A 968 -5.28 37.86 -25.83
CA GLN A 968 -4.64 37.85 -24.50
C GLN A 968 -3.28 37.11 -24.50
N SER A 969 -2.99 36.32 -25.55
CA SER A 969 -1.72 35.61 -25.69
C SER A 969 -0.53 36.59 -25.73
N SER A 970 0.49 36.31 -24.93
CA SER A 970 1.77 37.03 -24.88
C SER A 970 2.81 36.38 -25.80
N ALA A 971 3.92 37.10 -26.05
CA ALA A 971 5.10 36.51 -26.68
C ALA A 971 5.71 35.41 -25.78
N MET A 972 6.36 34.40 -26.38
CA MET A 972 6.97 33.29 -25.65
C MET A 972 8.03 33.74 -24.62
N SER A 973 8.72 34.87 -24.86
CA SER A 973 9.64 35.50 -23.92
C SER A 973 9.00 35.97 -22.61
N ALA A 974 7.67 36.11 -22.57
CA ALA A 974 6.92 36.46 -21.37
C ALA A 974 6.51 35.22 -20.54
N VAL A 975 6.68 34.03 -21.11
CA VAL A 975 6.27 32.73 -20.54
C VAL A 975 7.48 31.92 -20.10
N ALA A 976 8.54 31.91 -20.91
CA ALA A 976 9.78 31.23 -20.62
C ALA A 976 10.78 32.13 -19.90
N ILE A 977 11.73 31.52 -19.18
CA ILE A 977 12.81 32.27 -18.52
C ILE A 977 13.85 32.73 -19.54
N TYR A 978 14.09 31.89 -20.54
CA TYR A 978 14.90 32.22 -21.69
C TYR A 978 14.21 31.71 -22.95
N TYR A 979 14.20 32.56 -23.98
CA TYR A 979 13.63 32.24 -25.28
C TYR A 979 14.47 32.85 -26.40
N ASN A 980 14.89 32.03 -27.34
CA ASN A 980 15.45 32.46 -28.61
C ASN A 980 14.65 31.80 -29.74
N PRO A 981 13.93 32.59 -30.57
CA PRO A 981 13.02 32.06 -31.58
C PRO A 981 13.73 31.39 -32.77
N SER A 982 15.00 31.73 -33.04
CA SER A 982 15.68 31.28 -34.25
C SER A 982 17.19 31.33 -34.09
N ILE A 983 17.83 30.17 -34.24
CA ILE A 983 19.26 29.95 -34.19
C ILE A 983 19.65 29.19 -35.44
N SER A 984 20.63 29.73 -36.18
CA SER A 984 21.13 29.17 -37.44
C SER A 984 22.46 28.42 -37.30
N GLN A 985 23.11 28.53 -36.14
CA GLN A 985 24.38 27.86 -35.84
C GLN A 985 24.11 26.51 -35.19
N SER A 986 24.92 25.49 -35.49
CA SER A 986 24.74 24.16 -34.92
C SER A 986 25.07 24.11 -33.41
N THR A 987 25.98 24.96 -32.93
CA THR A 987 26.35 25.05 -31.52
C THR A 987 25.96 26.42 -30.98
N TYR A 988 25.17 26.47 -29.92
CA TYR A 988 24.70 27.70 -29.28
C TYR A 988 25.18 27.79 -27.84
N ALA A 989 25.76 28.92 -27.44
CA ALA A 989 26.17 29.16 -26.06
C ALA A 989 24.95 29.51 -25.18
N ILE A 990 24.47 28.54 -24.41
CA ILE A 990 23.35 28.70 -23.47
C ILE A 990 23.81 29.15 -22.07
N GLY A 991 25.07 28.86 -21.72
CA GLY A 991 25.75 29.34 -20.52
C GLY A 991 24.94 29.18 -19.23
N LYS A 992 24.77 30.30 -18.49
CA LYS A 992 24.14 30.33 -17.15
C LYS A 992 22.72 29.77 -17.07
N TYR A 993 22.01 29.67 -18.19
CA TYR A 993 20.60 29.25 -18.21
C TYR A 993 20.41 27.73 -18.13
N ALA A 994 21.45 26.91 -18.33
CA ALA A 994 21.38 25.47 -18.14
C ALA A 994 22.19 25.05 -16.91
N ASN A 995 21.79 25.50 -15.71
CA ASN A 995 22.57 25.31 -14.49
C ASN A 995 21.68 25.18 -13.22
N LEU A 996 21.89 24.10 -12.44
CA LEU A 996 21.17 23.81 -11.19
C LEU A 996 21.43 24.83 -10.08
N ALA A 997 22.47 25.65 -10.16
CA ALA A 997 22.67 26.78 -9.24
C ALA A 997 21.60 27.87 -9.45
N TYR A 998 21.15 28.06 -10.69
CA TYR A 998 20.03 28.97 -11.01
C TYR A 998 18.67 28.28 -10.84
N TYR A 999 18.63 26.94 -10.99
CA TYR A 999 17.42 26.12 -10.83
C TYR A 999 17.65 24.98 -9.84
N PRO A 1000 17.55 25.22 -8.52
CA PRO A 1000 17.90 24.23 -7.49
C PRO A 1000 17.08 22.93 -7.54
N ASP A 1001 15.87 22.99 -8.11
CA ASP A 1001 14.97 21.84 -8.27
C ASP A 1001 15.10 21.16 -9.65
N GLY A 1002 15.53 21.90 -10.68
CA GLY A 1002 15.77 21.41 -12.04
C GLY A 1002 15.39 22.40 -13.15
N PHE A 1003 15.94 22.17 -14.34
CA PHE A 1003 15.64 22.95 -15.55
C PHE A 1003 15.43 22.02 -16.76
N ALA A 1004 14.70 22.50 -17.76
CA ALA A 1004 14.55 21.85 -19.05
C ALA A 1004 14.92 22.81 -20.18
N VAL A 1005 15.70 22.31 -21.13
CA VAL A 1005 16.01 22.98 -22.38
C VAL A 1005 15.16 22.32 -23.47
N VAL A 1006 14.24 23.09 -24.03
CA VAL A 1006 13.36 22.67 -25.12
C VAL A 1006 13.90 23.23 -26.43
N VAL A 1007 14.25 22.34 -27.34
CA VAL A 1007 14.61 22.66 -28.72
C VAL A 1007 13.38 22.48 -29.60
N ASN A 1008 12.94 23.57 -30.22
CA ASN A 1008 11.84 23.59 -31.18
C ASN A 1008 12.41 23.67 -32.60
N ALA A 1009 12.26 22.61 -33.39
CA ALA A 1009 12.75 22.58 -34.76
C ALA A 1009 11.58 22.44 -35.74
N SER A 1010 11.67 23.12 -36.88
CA SER A 1010 10.66 23.03 -37.95
C SER A 1010 10.68 21.69 -38.70
N SER A 1011 11.76 20.93 -38.55
CA SER A 1011 11.86 19.53 -38.97
C SER A 1011 12.75 18.76 -37.98
N PRO A 1012 12.58 17.44 -37.82
CA PRO A 1012 13.33 16.68 -36.83
C PRO A 1012 14.84 16.74 -37.07
N PRO A 1013 15.65 17.30 -36.15
CA PRO A 1013 17.10 17.38 -36.27
C PRO A 1013 17.71 15.98 -36.13
N SER A 1014 18.88 15.72 -36.73
CA SER A 1014 19.53 14.42 -36.56
C SER A 1014 20.12 14.22 -35.16
N GLN A 1015 20.47 15.31 -34.45
CA GLN A 1015 21.01 15.27 -33.08
C GLN A 1015 20.62 16.54 -32.30
N VAL A 1016 20.40 16.38 -30.99
CA VAL A 1016 20.17 17.44 -30.01
C VAL A 1016 20.95 17.11 -28.74
N MET A 1017 21.78 18.03 -28.24
CA MET A 1017 22.66 17.76 -27.10
C MET A 1017 22.85 18.98 -26.20
N LEU A 1018 22.97 18.75 -24.88
CA LEU A 1018 23.55 19.72 -23.93
C LEU A 1018 24.97 19.30 -23.59
N THR A 1019 25.94 20.21 -23.70
CA THR A 1019 27.37 19.91 -23.48
C THR A 1019 28.12 21.08 -22.85
N ASN A 1020 29.24 20.79 -22.20
CA ASN A 1020 30.16 21.80 -21.66
C ASN A 1020 31.30 22.18 -22.61
N THR A 1021 31.43 21.50 -23.75
CA THR A 1021 32.51 21.68 -24.74
C THR A 1021 31.96 21.95 -26.13
N THR A 1022 32.67 22.75 -26.94
CA THR A 1022 32.35 22.95 -28.36
C THR A 1022 32.96 21.88 -29.26
N GLN A 1023 33.94 21.12 -28.75
CA GLN A 1023 34.56 19.97 -29.40
C GLN A 1023 34.00 18.71 -28.75
N PHE A 1024 33.04 18.08 -29.40
CA PHE A 1024 32.44 16.84 -28.93
C PHE A 1024 32.43 15.82 -30.07
N SER A 1025 32.72 14.57 -29.72
CA SER A 1025 32.47 13.43 -30.60
C SER A 1025 31.07 12.93 -30.27
N ALA A 1026 30.18 12.88 -31.26
CA ALA A 1026 28.90 12.19 -31.13
C ALA A 1026 29.09 10.67 -30.91
N TRP A 1027 30.32 10.18 -31.07
CA TRP A 1027 30.69 8.80 -30.87
C TRP A 1027 31.32 8.64 -29.49
N CYS A 1028 30.74 7.74 -28.71
CA CYS A 1028 31.23 7.40 -27.39
C CYS A 1028 32.49 6.54 -27.53
N SER A 1029 33.64 7.19 -27.71
CA SER A 1029 34.93 6.48 -27.67
C SER A 1029 35.20 6.01 -26.25
N ILE A 1030 35.74 4.79 -26.10
CA ILE A 1030 36.30 4.29 -24.84
C ILE A 1030 37.18 5.39 -24.21
N GLY A 1031 36.90 5.77 -22.96
CA GLY A 1031 37.60 6.86 -22.27
C GLY A 1031 36.93 8.24 -22.31
N THR A 1032 35.70 8.36 -22.85
CA THR A 1032 34.93 9.61 -22.77
C THR A 1032 34.62 9.97 -21.31
N PRO A 1033 35.04 11.15 -20.79
CA PRO A 1033 34.85 11.50 -19.38
C PRO A 1033 33.37 11.56 -19.00
N ALA A 1034 33.02 10.93 -17.87
CA ALA A 1034 31.74 11.11 -17.19
C ALA A 1034 31.51 12.62 -16.92
N GLY A 1035 30.27 13.10 -17.10
CA GLY A 1035 29.91 14.50 -16.86
C GLY A 1035 30.07 15.48 -18.04
N SER A 1036 30.27 15.01 -19.27
CA SER A 1036 30.55 15.89 -20.42
C SER A 1036 29.31 16.37 -21.21
N PHE A 1037 28.27 15.54 -21.38
CA PHE A 1037 27.06 15.90 -22.14
C PHE A 1037 25.84 14.97 -21.89
N ILE A 1038 24.67 15.41 -22.35
CA ILE A 1038 23.46 14.59 -22.54
C ILE A 1038 22.90 14.82 -23.95
N ALA A 1039 22.49 13.76 -24.67
CA ALA A 1039 22.09 13.87 -26.08
C ALA A 1039 20.91 12.99 -26.48
N ILE A 1040 20.19 13.41 -27.52
CA ILE A 1040 19.23 12.64 -28.31
C ILE A 1040 19.73 12.63 -29.76
N PHE A 1041 19.72 11.48 -30.42
CA PHE A 1041 20.23 11.34 -31.78
C PHE A 1041 19.35 10.39 -32.60
N ARG A 1042 19.33 10.60 -33.91
CA ARG A 1042 18.58 9.77 -34.84
C ARG A 1042 19.42 8.57 -35.26
N GLY A 1043 18.93 7.36 -35.01
CA GLY A 1043 19.59 6.10 -35.38
C GLY A 1043 19.53 5.80 -36.88
N SER A 1044 20.45 4.98 -37.37
CA SER A 1044 20.50 4.54 -38.77
C SER A 1044 19.65 3.28 -38.99
N SER A 1045 18.48 3.45 -39.66
CA SER A 1045 17.60 2.44 -40.30
C SER A 1045 16.40 1.85 -39.52
N GLY A 1046 15.27 1.76 -40.23
CA GLY A 1046 14.30 0.65 -40.13
C GLY A 1046 13.15 0.76 -39.14
N PHE A 1047 13.40 0.50 -37.85
CA PHE A 1047 12.34 0.00 -36.96
C PHE A 1047 12.22 0.65 -35.56
N SER A 1048 13.05 1.65 -35.21
CA SER A 1048 12.67 2.76 -34.33
C SER A 1048 13.79 3.83 -34.32
N PRO A 1049 13.51 5.14 -34.47
CA PRO A 1049 14.47 6.07 -35.07
C PRO A 1049 15.30 6.92 -34.12
N TRP A 1050 15.08 6.90 -32.80
CA TRP A 1050 15.74 7.81 -31.85
C TRP A 1050 16.48 7.09 -30.72
N LEU A 1051 17.65 7.61 -30.39
CA LEU A 1051 18.58 7.10 -29.40
C LEU A 1051 18.89 8.22 -28.39
N ASN A 1052 19.25 7.87 -27.16
CA ASN A 1052 19.63 8.83 -26.13
C ASN A 1052 20.98 8.46 -25.51
N GLN A 1053 21.73 9.46 -25.05
CA GLN A 1053 23.09 9.29 -24.52
C GLN A 1053 23.29 10.12 -23.25
N TYR A 1054 23.93 9.50 -22.26
CA TYR A 1054 24.33 10.09 -21.00
C TYR A 1054 25.80 9.75 -20.75
N ALA A 1055 26.66 10.74 -20.47
CA ALA A 1055 28.11 10.50 -20.35
C ALA A 1055 28.45 9.34 -19.37
N GLY A 1056 29.22 8.36 -19.85
CA GLY A 1056 29.52 7.11 -19.14
C GLY A 1056 28.66 5.90 -19.55
N TYR A 1057 27.52 6.12 -20.22
CA TYR A 1057 26.71 5.08 -20.87
C TYR A 1057 26.72 5.30 -22.39
N CYS A 1058 27.49 4.47 -23.09
CA CYS A 1058 27.64 4.53 -24.54
C CYS A 1058 26.57 3.67 -25.23
N TYR A 1059 25.88 4.24 -26.23
CA TYR A 1059 24.99 3.51 -27.14
C TYR A 1059 24.01 2.54 -26.47
N ASN A 1060 23.23 2.98 -25.49
CA ASN A 1060 22.09 2.16 -25.08
C ASN A 1060 21.03 2.24 -26.19
N GLN A 1061 21.04 1.23 -27.07
CA GLN A 1061 20.35 1.30 -28.34
C GLN A 1061 18.81 1.23 -28.19
N PHE A 1062 18.24 0.92 -27.01
CA PHE A 1062 16.81 0.59 -26.93
C PHE A 1062 16.08 0.82 -25.60
N ILE A 1063 16.16 2.00 -24.96
CA ILE A 1063 15.30 2.25 -23.77
C ILE A 1063 14.69 3.65 -23.78
N TRP A 1064 13.59 3.80 -24.53
CA TRP A 1064 12.57 4.79 -24.24
C TRP A 1064 11.47 4.12 -23.39
N ASN A 1065 11.07 4.77 -22.32
CA ASN A 1065 9.99 4.33 -21.43
C ASN A 1065 8.62 4.41 -22.11
N THR A 1066 8.47 5.41 -22.98
CA THR A 1066 7.33 5.59 -23.87
C THR A 1066 7.89 5.80 -25.27
N ASN A 1067 7.40 5.06 -26.26
CA ASN A 1067 7.70 5.31 -27.67
C ASN A 1067 6.66 6.29 -28.22
N GLY A 1068 7.13 7.38 -28.84
CA GLY A 1068 6.24 8.39 -29.38
C GLY A 1068 5.58 7.98 -30.70
N THR A 1069 4.45 8.61 -31.01
CA THR A 1069 3.72 8.41 -32.28
C THR A 1069 3.39 9.76 -32.92
N GLY A 1070 3.60 9.89 -34.24
CA GLY A 1070 3.47 11.16 -34.97
C GLY A 1070 4.83 11.80 -35.31
N SER A 1071 4.82 13.04 -35.80
CA SER A 1071 6.05 13.75 -36.20
C SER A 1071 6.70 14.45 -35.01
N GLU A 1072 8.02 14.32 -34.86
CA GLU A 1072 8.79 14.88 -33.74
C GLU A 1072 9.05 16.39 -33.89
N ILE A 1073 8.77 17.17 -32.84
CA ILE A 1073 8.76 18.64 -32.93
C ILE A 1073 9.42 19.36 -31.75
N TYR A 1074 9.31 18.84 -30.53
CA TYR A 1074 10.02 19.37 -29.37
C TYR A 1074 10.98 18.33 -28.81
N PHE A 1075 12.25 18.69 -28.69
CA PHE A 1075 13.27 17.87 -28.05
C PHE A 1075 13.61 18.50 -26.70
N VAL A 1076 13.27 17.80 -25.63
CA VAL A 1076 13.40 18.32 -24.26
C VAL A 1076 14.49 17.55 -23.53
N LEU A 1077 15.55 18.27 -23.17
CA LEU A 1077 16.62 17.76 -22.32
C LEU A 1077 16.50 18.44 -20.96
N ALA A 1078 16.10 17.67 -19.95
CA ALA A 1078 15.84 18.16 -18.61
C ALA A 1078 16.80 17.56 -17.58
N LEU A 1079 17.14 18.36 -16.58
CA LEU A 1079 18.06 17.98 -15.52
C LEU A 1079 17.49 18.42 -14.16
N THR A 1080 17.44 17.48 -13.22
CA THR A 1080 17.19 17.70 -11.79
C THR A 1080 18.37 17.19 -10.98
N LYS A 1081 18.39 17.41 -9.67
CA LYS A 1081 19.39 16.79 -8.78
C LYS A 1081 19.35 15.26 -8.78
N GLN A 1082 18.22 14.66 -9.17
CA GLN A 1082 17.98 13.22 -9.07
C GLN A 1082 18.02 12.53 -10.42
N PHE A 1083 17.60 13.21 -11.49
CA PHE A 1083 17.38 12.63 -12.81
C PHE A 1083 17.78 13.56 -13.95
N ALA A 1084 18.35 12.99 -15.01
CA ALA A 1084 18.38 13.56 -16.35
C ALA A 1084 17.22 12.94 -17.17
N SER A 1085 16.33 13.77 -17.71
CA SER A 1085 15.16 13.31 -18.46
C SER A 1085 15.23 13.76 -19.92
N TYR A 1086 14.78 12.88 -20.80
CA TYR A 1086 14.74 13.05 -22.24
C TYR A 1086 13.30 12.94 -22.69
N HIS A 1087 12.81 13.95 -23.42
CA HIS A 1087 11.51 13.89 -24.06
C HIS A 1087 11.59 14.26 -25.52
N ILE A 1088 10.81 13.59 -26.36
CA ILE A 1088 10.53 14.03 -27.73
C ILE A 1088 9.02 14.15 -27.87
N ALA A 1089 8.53 15.39 -27.86
CA ALA A 1089 7.12 15.65 -28.09
C ALA A 1089 6.80 15.50 -29.58
N THR A 1090 5.65 14.91 -29.85
CA THR A 1090 5.20 14.58 -31.20
C THR A 1090 3.92 15.35 -31.56
N MET A 1091 3.64 15.49 -32.85
CA MET A 1091 2.41 16.07 -33.38
C MET A 1091 1.71 15.17 -34.38
N SER A 1092 0.40 15.38 -34.52
CA SER A 1092 -0.43 14.83 -35.59
C SER A 1092 -1.31 15.95 -36.14
N ASN A 1093 -1.49 16.02 -37.47
CA ASN A 1093 -2.34 17.05 -38.10
C ASN A 1093 -1.99 18.50 -37.68
N ASN A 1094 -0.68 18.81 -37.58
CA ASN A 1094 -0.15 20.10 -37.12
C ASN A 1094 -0.56 20.50 -35.69
N LEU A 1095 -0.92 19.54 -34.85
CA LEU A 1095 -1.27 19.74 -33.45
C LEU A 1095 -0.42 18.86 -32.54
N LEU A 1096 0.11 19.44 -31.45
CA LEU A 1096 0.87 18.72 -30.43
C LEU A 1096 0.01 17.59 -29.84
N ASN A 1097 0.56 16.38 -29.82
CA ASN A 1097 -0.08 15.23 -29.21
C ASN A 1097 -0.03 15.33 -27.68
N THR A 1098 -0.86 14.56 -26.99
CA THR A 1098 -0.78 14.37 -25.54
C THR A 1098 0.47 13.56 -25.14
N TYR A 1099 0.89 13.70 -23.87
CA TYR A 1099 2.15 13.15 -23.37
C TYR A 1099 2.32 11.63 -23.54
N ASP A 1100 1.21 10.87 -23.54
CA ASP A 1100 1.20 9.42 -23.81
C ASP A 1100 1.71 9.05 -25.22
N LYS A 1101 1.79 10.03 -26.14
CA LYS A 1101 2.33 9.86 -27.48
C LYS A 1101 3.73 10.45 -27.65
N TRP A 1102 4.36 10.90 -26.57
CA TRP A 1102 5.71 11.46 -26.60
C TRP A 1102 6.73 10.35 -26.36
N TRP A 1103 7.94 10.54 -26.90
CA TRP A 1103 9.05 9.71 -26.47
C TRP A 1103 9.51 10.20 -25.10
N PHE A 1104 9.69 9.30 -24.12
CA PHE A 1104 10.15 9.67 -22.78
C PHE A 1104 11.20 8.68 -22.25
N ASN A 1105 12.29 9.18 -21.69
CA ASN A 1105 13.25 8.40 -20.90
C ASN A 1105 13.77 9.23 -19.71
N SER A 1106 14.23 8.58 -18.65
CA SER A 1106 14.89 9.23 -17.52
C SER A 1106 15.98 8.36 -16.93
N LEU A 1107 17.13 8.97 -16.65
CA LEU A 1107 18.29 8.32 -16.05
C LEU A 1107 18.67 9.01 -14.73
N PRO A 1108 19.15 8.28 -13.71
CA PRO A 1108 19.65 8.88 -12.46
C PRO A 1108 20.77 9.90 -12.72
N ASN A 1109 20.75 11.03 -12.02
CA ASN A 1109 21.79 12.04 -12.10
C ASN A 1109 22.84 11.85 -10.98
N THR A 1110 23.80 10.94 -11.14
CA THR A 1110 24.71 10.53 -10.06
C THR A 1110 26.20 10.52 -10.40
N ALA A 1111 27.02 10.58 -9.35
CA ALA A 1111 28.47 10.47 -9.43
C ALA A 1111 28.87 9.00 -9.58
N TYR A 1112 29.37 8.60 -10.74
CA TYR A 1112 30.03 7.31 -10.89
C TYR A 1112 31.39 7.37 -10.18
N ASN A 1113 31.71 6.41 -9.32
CA ASN A 1113 33.04 6.29 -8.70
C ASN A 1113 33.83 5.24 -9.47
N SER A 1114 34.86 5.66 -10.20
CA SER A 1114 35.67 4.75 -11.01
C SER A 1114 36.72 4.03 -10.16
N ILE A 1115 36.64 2.70 -10.13
CA ILE A 1115 37.76 1.81 -9.80
C ILE A 1115 38.85 1.85 -10.92
N LEU A 1116 38.69 2.67 -11.95
CA LEU A 1116 39.70 2.90 -12.99
C LEU A 1116 40.07 4.39 -13.13
N LEU A 1117 41.23 4.71 -12.55
CA LEU A 1117 42.30 5.66 -12.92
C LEU A 1117 41.97 7.05 -13.54
N ALA A 1118 42.53 8.07 -12.85
CA ALA A 1118 43.13 9.32 -13.35
C ALA A 1118 42.34 10.66 -13.42
N CYS A 1119 41.05 10.76 -13.07
CA CYS A 1119 40.40 12.09 -12.97
C CYS A 1119 39.57 12.27 -11.70
N SER A 1120 40.14 12.92 -10.69
CA SER A 1120 39.46 13.26 -9.42
C SER A 1120 38.38 14.35 -9.56
N SER A 1121 38.36 15.09 -10.67
CA SER A 1121 37.36 16.14 -10.96
C SER A 1121 36.18 15.68 -11.83
N CYS A 1122 36.21 14.44 -12.34
CA CYS A 1122 35.24 13.93 -13.32
C CYS A 1122 34.08 13.10 -12.71
N ASN A 1123 34.07 12.84 -11.41
CA ASN A 1123 33.11 11.94 -10.74
C ASN A 1123 32.06 12.75 -9.94
N GLY A 1124 31.06 13.32 -10.62
CA GLY A 1124 30.01 14.11 -9.97
C GLY A 1124 28.68 14.13 -10.74
N PRO A 1125 27.52 14.31 -10.06
CA PRO A 1125 26.25 14.52 -10.76
C PRO A 1125 26.35 15.76 -11.65
N PHE A 1126 25.66 15.75 -12.80
CA PHE A 1126 25.58 16.91 -13.67
C PHE A 1126 24.97 18.09 -12.92
N LYS A 1127 25.61 19.26 -13.07
CA LYS A 1127 25.17 20.52 -12.45
C LYS A 1127 24.85 21.58 -13.48
N SER A 1128 25.55 21.61 -14.62
CA SER A 1128 25.38 22.64 -15.63
C SER A 1128 25.89 22.25 -17.01
N PHE A 1129 25.40 22.94 -18.03
CA PHE A 1129 25.83 22.86 -19.43
C PHE A 1129 26.09 24.25 -20.01
N ASN A 1130 27.14 24.40 -20.83
CA ASN A 1130 27.50 25.67 -21.45
C ASN A 1130 26.92 25.86 -22.85
N TYR A 1131 26.65 24.76 -23.57
CA TYR A 1131 26.23 24.78 -24.96
C TYR A 1131 25.05 23.85 -25.23
N VAL A 1132 24.21 24.25 -26.20
CA VAL A 1132 23.23 23.41 -26.88
C VAL A 1132 23.74 23.13 -28.27
N TYR A 1133 23.82 21.88 -28.68
CA TYR A 1133 24.16 21.49 -30.04
C TYR A 1133 22.95 20.87 -30.75
N VAL A 1134 22.69 21.29 -31.98
CA VAL A 1134 21.61 20.78 -32.84
C VAL A 1134 22.11 20.66 -34.28
N THR A 1135 21.81 19.55 -34.94
CA THR A 1135 22.25 19.31 -36.33
C THR A 1135 21.15 19.61 -37.35
N GLY A 1136 21.51 20.35 -38.41
CA GLY A 1136 20.83 20.28 -39.72
C GLY A 1136 19.59 21.15 -39.95
N THR A 1137 19.20 22.03 -39.03
CA THR A 1137 17.99 22.87 -39.17
C THR A 1137 18.10 24.19 -38.40
N THR A 1138 17.38 25.25 -38.81
CA THR A 1138 17.12 26.40 -37.94
C THR A 1138 16.18 25.98 -36.81
N TYR A 1139 16.51 26.34 -35.57
CA TYR A 1139 15.76 25.92 -34.38
C TYR A 1139 15.59 27.06 -33.37
N GLY A 1140 14.56 26.96 -32.54
CA GLY A 1140 14.39 27.80 -31.36
C GLY A 1140 14.83 27.07 -30.09
N ILE A 1141 15.29 27.83 -29.09
CA ILE A 1141 15.59 27.33 -27.75
C ILE A 1141 14.67 28.00 -26.74
N VAL A 1142 14.07 27.20 -25.87
CA VAL A 1142 13.33 27.65 -24.69
C VAL A 1142 13.97 27.01 -23.45
N VAL A 1143 14.16 27.79 -22.38
CA VAL A 1143 14.51 27.23 -21.07
C VAL A 1143 13.41 27.52 -20.07
N ILE A 1144 12.95 26.45 -19.42
CA ILE A 1144 11.91 26.48 -18.41
C ILE A 1144 12.38 25.76 -17.14
N PRO A 1145 11.87 26.13 -15.96
CA PRO A 1145 12.04 25.31 -14.77
C PRO A 1145 11.44 23.92 -14.99
N TYR A 1146 12.05 22.92 -14.38
CA TYR A 1146 11.61 21.54 -14.50
C TYR A 1146 11.53 20.90 -13.12
N THR A 1147 10.55 20.03 -12.96
CA THR A 1147 10.38 19.28 -11.72
C THR A 1147 10.06 17.82 -12.01
N TRP A 1148 10.40 16.95 -11.06
CA TRP A 1148 10.09 15.53 -11.13
C TRP A 1148 9.55 15.07 -9.76
N PRO A 1149 8.46 14.28 -9.69
CA PRO A 1149 7.60 13.86 -10.81
C PRO A 1149 6.91 15.03 -11.53
N LEU A 1150 6.53 14.80 -12.79
CA LEU A 1150 5.90 15.81 -13.65
C LEU A 1150 4.52 16.25 -13.13
N PRO A 1151 4.12 17.53 -13.34
CA PRO A 1151 2.75 17.96 -13.13
C PRO A 1151 1.77 17.22 -14.06
N TYR A 1152 0.49 17.23 -13.70
CA TYR A 1152 -0.55 16.62 -14.53
C TYR A 1152 -1.89 17.34 -14.39
N PHE A 1153 -2.71 17.22 -15.44
CA PHE A 1153 -4.09 17.66 -15.47
C PHE A 1153 -5.03 16.49 -15.26
N ILE A 1154 -6.18 16.77 -14.67
CA ILE A 1154 -7.31 15.84 -14.64
C ILE A 1154 -8.50 16.46 -15.36
N LEU A 1155 -9.02 15.72 -16.33
CA LEU A 1155 -10.23 16.06 -17.08
C LEU A 1155 -11.08 14.80 -17.26
N ASP A 1156 -12.35 14.86 -16.85
CA ASP A 1156 -13.31 13.76 -16.97
C ASP A 1156 -12.80 12.40 -16.43
N GLY A 1157 -12.03 12.44 -15.34
CA GLY A 1157 -11.45 11.24 -14.72
C GLY A 1157 -10.17 10.71 -15.38
N GLN A 1158 -9.72 11.32 -16.48
CA GLN A 1158 -8.48 10.96 -17.16
C GLN A 1158 -7.32 11.86 -16.73
N ILE A 1159 -6.13 11.27 -16.62
CA ILE A 1159 -4.88 11.95 -16.24
C ILE A 1159 -4.09 12.30 -17.50
N TYR A 1160 -3.71 13.57 -17.63
CA TYR A 1160 -2.87 14.08 -18.71
C TYR A 1160 -1.58 14.66 -18.13
N GLN A 1161 -0.47 13.95 -18.27
CA GLN A 1161 0.84 14.45 -17.83
C GLN A 1161 1.27 15.66 -18.67
N THR A 1162 2.01 16.58 -18.05
CA THR A 1162 2.58 17.78 -18.69
C THR A 1162 3.98 18.04 -18.17
N ILE A 1163 4.77 18.75 -18.96
CA ILE A 1163 6.02 19.37 -18.50
C ILE A 1163 5.71 20.73 -17.87
#